data_AF-A0A914MHT3-F1
#
_entry.id   AF-A0A914MHT3-F1
#
_cell.length_a   1.000
_cell.length_b   1.000
_cell.length_c   1.000
_cell.angle_alpha   90.00
_cell.angle_beta   90.00
_cell.angle_gamma   90.00
#
_symmetry.space_group_name_H-M   'P 1'
#
loop_
_entity.id
_entity.type
_entity.pdbx_description
1 polymer ?
#
loop_
_entity_poly.entity_id
_entity_poly.type
_entity_poly.pdbx_seq_one_letter_code
_entity_poly.pdbx_strand_id
1 'polypeptide(L)'
;MEHFDGVRRASDIFGELYCLSCESVYNRKSYHSISCKSRCQNCSRVGPGFPCKNINDFFKHCRGCGKEFKNENCYTHHITSNFCNSSKKCEKCGIIWDVKDNNRNGREGHVCSERYCATCGSYHDPKRGCYIKPLVIKPPKTYRIVAFDFETMQYREGEKGKMHDVNFIGVKVNCPNCITNGPNPDCSVCGEDRTITFSTRPFQKTPVDIQNVTEYPLEEFVSWIIDSTVTDTVAFSHFGGRFDMVLVFKELFLRGLTPDMIKKGNKLYEMKVKVGKKNWVIFRDTFNLMPMSLASLVPAFALSVEDKPFFPHMEDYLADGMMPEKRAQFDKWYEQHKDEPFNLDESLASYCTNDVEILMAALIAFRREFLEVSNGLDVLREAMTIASACMKHFRTNHLQSQHLGIVPEKGYDNADNQSLLALRFLSWYAEEHNVNIRNAYSKEGEKRFGNYRVDGWVEERKLVIEVNGCCWHGCRKCFPDDEIRLPNGVTAGVQRERDERRLEFIESFDVNVEVYWECEIRGMLSRDRVMRLKFKNYLDNGPIDIRSAFFGGRTGPLKLFHKTGEGQKISYYDVTSLYPFINMSTRYPIGHPVVHILNNDVNWTQPSDNTFELALLKIFVIPPRSIDIPVLPMKIGDDDERLLFPLCSTCAKENPNGDVNENYSCKHTDQQRGWVSTCTSIELNEALKEGYVVTKVFRVLEYKKYDDNLFRPYIREFMAQKIHASGFDNDIKGDQQKEENFIKECKEKFGIIIEKEKMKVNKGKRTQAKLCLNNLWGRFSLRNFGLSQCVVTDDPAVYTKYSNDPSIIINFFEELTDDLLLISYTKKKEFVEEHDSSNVIISLWTTSAARIHLLHAMQQVVRTPDCTLLYTDTDSLIFSHPTDNCPLQLGPHLGEFTDEYPDFKILEYCSGGAKQYGLKMEKKDGPNNEPVFVLKVRGMTLNWDAINNQGMRYESFKEKVFNFTEGDYDPIIVSYPNFLRPSVKDGSVTTLPLKKIYKPYVGKGVVRPSDFSVLDFGFINL
;
A
#
# COMPACT_ATOMS: atom_id res chain seq x y z
N MET A 1 50.34 -23.18 16.74
CA MET A 1 49.58 -23.32 18.00
C MET A 1 50.17 -22.31 18.98
N GLU A 2 49.69 -21.07 18.95
CA GLU A 2 49.72 -20.19 20.12
C GLU A 2 48.25 -19.84 20.38
N HIS A 3 47.79 -20.23 21.55
CA HIS A 3 46.41 -20.51 21.89
C HIS A 3 46.07 -19.57 23.05
N PHE A 4 45.10 -18.69 22.82
CA PHE A 4 44.53 -17.70 23.75
C PHE A 4 45.32 -16.41 23.99
N ASP A 5 45.16 -15.44 23.07
CA ASP A 5 45.10 -14.04 23.50
C ASP A 5 43.85 -13.86 24.36
N GLY A 6 44.05 -13.84 25.68
CA GLY A 6 42.98 -13.63 26.65
C GLY A 6 42.29 -12.29 26.40
N VAL A 7 40.99 -12.33 26.11
CA VAL A 7 40.16 -11.14 25.97
C VAL A 7 40.19 -10.37 27.28
N ARG A 8 40.85 -9.20 27.29
CA ARG A 8 41.02 -8.38 28.51
C ARG A 8 39.77 -7.55 28.86
N ARG A 9 38.89 -7.30 27.89
CA ARG A 9 37.63 -6.58 28.10
C ARG A 9 36.53 -7.22 27.26
N ALA A 10 35.33 -7.37 27.81
CA ALA A 10 34.17 -7.88 27.07
C ALA A 10 33.92 -7.13 25.76
N SER A 11 34.27 -5.84 25.69
CA SER A 11 34.17 -5.06 24.45
C SER A 11 35.06 -5.55 23.31
N ASP A 12 36.17 -6.19 23.64
CA ASP A 12 37.12 -6.71 22.65
C ASP A 12 36.59 -8.04 22.03
N ILE A 13 35.61 -8.72 22.66
CA ILE A 13 34.86 -9.86 22.06
C ILE A 13 33.78 -9.38 21.11
N PHE A 14 33.03 -8.33 21.49
CA PHE A 14 31.81 -7.94 20.79
C PHE A 14 32.02 -6.81 19.77
N GLY A 15 33.23 -6.25 19.65
CA GLY A 15 33.50 -5.07 18.81
C GLY A 15 32.86 -3.77 19.30
N GLU A 16 31.97 -3.84 20.30
CA GLU A 16 31.23 -2.73 20.90
C GLU A 16 31.32 -2.76 22.43
N LEU A 17 30.97 -1.66 23.12
CA LEU A 17 30.96 -1.66 24.58
C LEU A 17 29.86 -2.62 25.09
N TYR A 18 30.21 -3.50 26.02
CA TYR A 18 29.27 -4.49 26.57
C TYR A 18 28.99 -4.21 28.04
N CYS A 19 27.72 -4.31 28.46
CA CYS A 19 27.33 -4.17 29.85
C CYS A 19 27.13 -5.55 30.47
N LEU A 20 28.04 -5.95 31.35
CA LEU A 20 27.95 -7.22 32.09
C LEU A 20 26.73 -7.28 33.02
N SER A 21 26.17 -6.14 33.43
CA SER A 21 25.07 -6.11 34.40
C SER A 21 23.69 -6.35 33.79
N CYS A 22 23.49 -6.00 32.52
CA CYS A 22 22.24 -6.26 31.80
C CYS A 22 22.44 -7.07 30.52
N GLU A 23 23.65 -7.59 30.32
CA GLU A 23 24.05 -8.47 29.23
C GLU A 23 23.69 -7.89 27.86
N SER A 24 24.05 -6.63 27.62
CA SER A 24 23.71 -5.93 26.38
C SER A 24 24.88 -5.11 25.82
N VAL A 25 25.08 -5.18 24.51
CA VAL A 25 25.97 -4.29 23.75
C VAL A 25 25.40 -2.86 23.67
N TYR A 26 26.25 -1.86 23.60
CA TYR A 26 25.88 -0.46 23.49
C TYR A 26 27.00 0.40 22.90
N ASN A 27 26.63 1.46 22.18
CA ASN A 27 27.59 2.29 21.45
C ASN A 27 28.10 3.49 22.28
N ARG A 28 27.37 3.89 23.33
CA ARG A 28 27.74 5.03 24.22
C ARG A 28 27.36 4.78 25.68
N LYS A 29 28.34 4.89 26.59
CA LYS A 29 28.15 4.72 28.05
C LYS A 29 27.04 5.61 28.62
N SER A 30 26.93 6.86 28.14
CA SER A 30 25.95 7.83 28.61
C SER A 30 24.50 7.54 28.18
N TYR A 31 24.30 6.88 27.04
CA TYR A 31 22.96 6.42 26.63
C TYR A 31 22.60 5.13 27.34
N HIS A 32 23.56 4.21 27.44
CA HIS A 32 23.37 2.95 28.14
C HIS A 32 23.03 3.15 29.62
N SER A 33 23.66 4.10 30.31
CA SER A 33 23.34 4.37 31.71
C SER A 33 21.88 4.76 31.94
N ILE A 34 21.20 5.29 30.92
CA ILE A 34 19.78 5.65 30.96
C ILE A 34 18.91 4.42 30.67
N SER A 35 19.28 3.56 29.72
CA SER A 35 18.49 2.41 29.25
C SER A 35 18.83 1.07 29.91
N CYS A 36 19.88 1.00 30.73
CA CYS A 36 20.33 -0.23 31.38
C CYS A 36 19.23 -0.85 32.25
N LYS A 37 18.95 -2.15 32.05
CA LYS A 37 17.97 -2.89 32.87
C LYS A 37 18.38 -2.96 34.35
N SER A 38 19.67 -2.84 34.63
CA SER A 38 20.26 -2.87 35.98
C SER A 38 20.54 -1.46 36.51
N ARG A 39 19.68 -0.48 36.19
CA ARG A 39 19.72 0.90 36.67
C ARG A 39 18.87 1.08 37.93
N CYS A 40 19.35 1.84 38.91
CA CYS A 40 18.50 2.32 40.00
C CYS A 40 17.64 3.52 39.55
N GLN A 41 16.32 3.42 39.65
CA GLN A 41 15.39 4.52 39.29
C GLN A 41 15.44 5.73 40.26
N ASN A 42 15.99 5.53 41.47
CA ASN A 42 16.09 6.57 42.47
C ASN A 42 17.35 7.43 42.33
N CYS A 43 18.51 6.82 42.04
CA CYS A 43 19.80 7.52 41.96
C CYS A 43 20.55 7.37 40.62
N SER A 44 19.94 6.77 39.60
CA SER A 44 20.46 6.59 38.22
C SER A 44 21.76 5.78 38.05
N ARG A 45 22.34 5.25 39.12
CA ARG A 45 23.55 4.43 39.03
C ARG A 45 23.25 3.07 38.38
N VAL A 46 24.25 2.54 37.66
CA VAL A 46 24.21 1.28 36.90
C VAL A 46 25.40 0.39 37.30
N GLY A 47 25.24 -0.93 37.23
CA GLY A 47 26.31 -1.88 37.54
C GLY A 47 25.88 -3.10 38.38
N PRO A 48 26.81 -4.01 38.69
CA PRO A 48 26.56 -5.18 39.53
C PRO A 48 26.35 -4.71 40.98
N GLY A 49 25.09 -4.60 41.39
CA GLY A 49 24.68 -4.00 42.66
C GLY A 49 23.48 -3.06 42.57
N PHE A 50 23.01 -2.80 41.35
CA PHE A 50 21.81 -1.99 41.08
C PHE A 50 20.70 -2.86 40.45
N PRO A 51 19.41 -2.54 40.68
CA PRO A 51 18.89 -1.43 41.48
C PRO A 51 19.28 -1.52 42.96
N CYS A 52 19.49 -0.36 43.61
CA CYS A 52 19.93 -0.30 45.01
C CYS A 52 19.02 -1.17 45.90
N LYS A 53 19.61 -2.10 46.64
CA LYS A 53 18.88 -2.96 47.58
C LYS A 53 18.44 -2.17 48.81
N ASN A 54 17.34 -2.61 49.42
CA ASN A 54 16.89 -2.10 50.72
C ASN A 54 17.90 -2.51 51.80
N ILE A 55 18.28 -1.58 52.67
CA ILE A 55 19.18 -1.83 53.81
C ILE A 55 18.45 -1.35 55.08
N ASN A 56 18.35 -2.25 56.07
CA ASN A 56 17.79 -2.12 57.43
C ASN A 56 17.34 -0.71 57.87
N ASP A 57 16.04 -0.60 58.25
CA ASP A 57 15.36 0.53 58.93
C ASP A 57 15.55 1.96 58.38
N PHE A 58 16.29 2.14 57.28
CA PHE A 58 16.45 3.44 56.65
C PHE A 58 15.25 3.79 55.78
N PHE A 59 14.58 4.90 56.08
CA PHE A 59 13.54 5.49 55.23
C PHE A 59 13.72 7.01 55.17
N LYS A 60 13.95 7.55 53.97
CA LYS A 60 13.98 9.00 53.73
C LYS A 60 13.13 9.37 52.52
N HIS A 61 12.41 10.48 52.65
CA HIS A 61 11.63 11.09 51.59
C HIS A 61 12.30 12.38 51.11
N CYS A 62 12.55 12.48 49.80
CA CYS A 62 13.13 13.68 49.19
C CYS A 62 12.05 14.71 48.86
N ARG A 63 12.00 15.84 49.59
CA ARG A 63 11.02 16.91 49.35
C ARG A 63 11.12 17.57 47.96
N GLY A 64 12.29 17.53 47.31
CA GLY A 64 12.50 18.16 46.00
C GLY A 64 11.96 17.35 44.80
N CYS A 65 11.88 16.02 44.94
CA CYS A 65 11.49 15.13 43.85
C CYS A 65 10.41 14.10 44.21
N GLY A 66 9.97 14.04 45.47
CA GLY A 66 8.92 13.13 45.94
C GLY A 66 9.33 11.65 46.07
N LYS A 67 10.60 11.30 45.79
CA LYS A 67 11.07 9.90 45.85
C LYS A 67 11.33 9.42 47.28
N GLU A 68 11.12 8.13 47.49
CA GLU A 68 11.38 7.43 48.74
C GLU A 68 12.62 6.53 48.61
N PHE A 69 13.48 6.56 49.64
CA PHE A 69 14.75 5.87 49.66
C PHE A 69 14.82 4.93 50.86
N LYS A 70 15.16 3.67 50.58
CA LYS A 70 15.36 2.60 51.57
C LYS A 70 16.84 2.21 51.75
N ASN A 71 17.73 3.12 51.35
CA ASN A 71 19.17 2.92 51.33
C ASN A 71 19.85 4.30 51.44
N GLU A 72 20.64 4.51 52.50
CA GLU A 72 21.27 5.80 52.79
C GLU A 72 22.23 6.24 51.70
N ASN A 73 23.09 5.33 51.21
CA ASN A 73 24.02 5.62 50.12
C ASN A 73 23.27 6.04 48.84
N CYS A 74 22.11 5.43 48.56
CA CYS A 74 21.25 5.83 47.45
C CYS A 74 20.68 7.25 47.61
N TYR A 75 20.24 7.61 48.83
CA TYR A 75 19.72 8.94 49.13
C TYR A 75 20.82 10.02 49.05
N THR A 76 21.96 9.79 49.70
CA THR A 76 23.10 10.72 49.70
C THR A 76 23.58 10.98 48.28
N HIS A 77 23.78 9.93 47.48
CA HIS A 77 24.18 10.09 46.08
C HIS A 77 23.14 10.85 45.25
N HIS A 78 21.85 10.59 45.47
CA HIS A 78 20.77 11.28 44.77
C HIS A 78 20.79 12.80 45.02
N ILE A 79 21.05 13.22 46.26
CA ILE A 79 21.15 14.64 46.62
C ILE A 79 22.45 15.25 46.10
N THR A 80 23.61 14.60 46.31
CA THR A 80 24.91 15.16 45.91
C THR A 80 25.07 15.26 44.39
N SER A 81 24.43 14.37 43.63
CA SER A 81 24.44 14.40 42.15
C SER A 81 23.41 15.35 41.54
N ASN A 82 22.57 16.01 42.36
CA ASN A 82 21.43 16.82 41.90
C ASN A 82 20.45 16.07 40.99
N PHE A 83 20.39 14.73 41.07
CA PHE A 83 19.48 13.93 40.24
C PHE A 83 18.00 14.21 40.56
N CYS A 84 17.71 14.79 41.73
CA CYS A 84 16.39 15.31 42.11
C CYS A 84 15.81 16.32 41.10
N ASN A 85 16.66 17.07 40.39
CA ASN A 85 16.23 18.05 39.39
C ASN A 85 15.88 17.43 38.04
N SER A 86 16.45 16.26 37.75
CA SER A 86 16.25 15.56 36.47
C SER A 86 15.15 14.51 36.53
N SER A 87 14.82 13.99 37.71
CA SER A 87 13.79 12.96 37.84
C SER A 87 12.97 13.07 39.12
N LYS A 88 11.65 13.07 38.96
CA LYS A 88 10.65 13.26 40.03
C LYS A 88 9.68 12.09 40.09
N LYS A 89 9.04 11.88 41.23
CA LYS A 89 7.95 10.93 41.47
C LYS A 89 6.65 11.73 41.59
N CYS A 90 5.62 11.34 40.85
CA CYS A 90 4.30 11.94 40.99
C CYS A 90 3.64 11.50 42.30
N GLU A 91 3.13 12.45 43.09
CA GLU A 91 2.45 12.15 44.36
C GLU A 91 1.11 11.44 44.17
N LYS A 92 0.42 11.69 43.05
CA LYS A 92 -0.91 11.11 42.76
C LYS A 92 -0.85 9.66 42.25
N CYS A 93 0.08 9.36 41.34
CA CYS A 93 0.14 8.05 40.67
C CYS A 93 1.41 7.24 40.96
N GLY A 94 2.36 7.82 41.71
CA GLY A 94 3.62 7.16 42.09
C GLY A 94 4.63 6.95 40.95
N ILE A 95 4.31 7.35 39.71
CA ILE A 95 5.19 7.19 38.54
C ILE A 95 6.42 8.08 38.69
N ILE A 96 7.61 7.50 38.46
CA ILE A 96 8.86 8.23 38.33
C ILE A 96 9.01 8.69 36.88
N TRP A 97 9.23 9.99 36.68
CA TRP A 97 9.32 10.63 35.38
C TRP A 97 10.60 11.46 35.26
N ASP A 98 11.07 11.63 34.02
CA ASP A 98 12.21 12.50 33.69
C ASP A 98 11.69 13.91 33.36
N VAL A 99 12.29 14.91 34.00
CA VAL A 99 11.88 16.32 33.91
C VAL A 99 12.14 16.88 32.53
N LYS A 100 13.27 16.53 31.91
CA LYS A 100 13.59 17.02 30.56
C LYS A 100 12.61 16.46 29.55
N ASP A 101 12.30 15.17 29.62
CA ASP A 101 11.41 14.53 28.64
C ASP A 101 9.94 14.93 28.80
N ASN A 102 9.49 15.20 30.03
CA ASN A 102 8.13 15.67 30.32
C ASN A 102 7.97 17.19 30.26
N ASN A 103 9.06 17.95 30.04
CA ASN A 103 8.99 19.39 29.77
C ASN A 103 9.25 19.74 28.30
N ARG A 104 9.54 18.75 27.44
CA ARG A 104 9.70 18.96 26.00
C ARG A 104 8.39 19.42 25.36
N ASN A 105 8.51 20.21 24.30
CA ASN A 105 7.40 20.68 23.47
C ASN A 105 6.30 21.45 24.25
N GLY A 106 6.68 22.22 25.27
CA GLY A 106 5.76 23.09 26.02
C GLY A 106 4.91 22.38 27.07
N ARG A 107 5.21 21.12 27.39
CA ARG A 107 4.56 20.39 28.49
C ARG A 107 5.10 20.88 29.84
N GLU A 108 4.23 20.98 30.86
CA GLU A 108 4.61 21.41 32.21
C GLU A 108 4.70 20.21 33.18
N GLY A 109 5.50 19.21 32.83
CA GLY A 109 5.78 18.05 33.67
C GLY A 109 4.84 16.85 33.48
N HIS A 110 4.77 15.99 34.49
CA HIS A 110 4.00 14.75 34.42
C HIS A 110 2.50 14.99 34.63
N VAL A 111 1.70 14.46 33.70
CA VAL A 111 0.24 14.36 33.81
C VAL A 111 -0.12 12.89 34.06
N CYS A 112 -0.90 12.63 35.11
CA CYS A 112 -1.35 11.27 35.43
C CYS A 112 -2.15 10.65 34.29
N SER A 113 -2.06 9.32 34.16
CA SER A 113 -2.70 8.51 33.10
C SER A 113 -2.13 8.67 31.69
N GLU A 114 -1.40 9.75 31.40
CA GLU A 114 -0.77 9.93 30.09
C GLU A 114 0.55 9.16 29.97
N ARG A 115 0.80 8.63 28.76
CA ARG A 115 2.05 7.96 28.40
C ARG A 115 2.53 8.48 27.06
N TYR A 116 3.85 8.50 26.88
CA TYR A 116 4.42 8.79 25.57
C TYR A 116 4.10 7.64 24.61
N CYS A 117 3.47 7.96 23.49
CA CYS A 117 3.22 7.01 22.42
C CYS A 117 4.18 7.29 21.25
N ALA A 118 4.98 6.29 20.88
CA ALA A 118 5.91 6.38 19.75
C ALA A 118 5.19 6.52 18.40
N THR A 119 4.00 5.92 18.27
CA THR A 119 3.20 5.92 17.03
C THR A 119 2.74 7.33 16.64
N CYS A 120 2.17 8.10 17.59
CA CYS A 120 1.74 9.47 17.34
C CYS A 120 2.79 10.53 17.74
N GLY A 121 3.86 10.11 18.41
CA GLY A 121 4.94 10.95 18.90
C GLY A 121 4.51 11.97 19.95
N SER A 122 3.49 11.66 20.76
CA SER A 122 2.93 12.57 21.77
C SER A 122 2.56 11.85 23.07
N TYR A 123 2.37 12.60 24.15
CA TYR A 123 1.85 12.08 25.42
C TYR A 123 0.32 12.18 25.43
N HIS A 124 -0.36 11.07 25.72
CA HIS A 124 -1.81 11.05 25.92
C HIS A 124 -2.22 9.83 26.75
N ASP A 125 -3.46 9.82 27.25
CA ASP A 125 -4.05 8.62 27.85
C ASP A 125 -4.21 7.55 26.75
N PRO A 126 -3.65 6.33 26.90
CA PRO A 126 -3.84 5.24 25.94
C PRO A 126 -5.30 4.92 25.65
N LYS A 127 -6.21 5.10 26.62
CA LYS A 127 -7.66 4.88 26.44
C LYS A 127 -8.29 5.84 25.43
N ARG A 128 -7.66 7.00 25.23
CA ARG A 128 -8.12 8.00 24.26
C ARG A 128 -7.85 7.58 22.81
N GLY A 129 -6.91 6.66 22.59
CA GLY A 129 -6.40 6.31 21.26
C GLY A 129 -5.42 7.35 20.69
N CYS A 130 -4.74 6.97 19.61
CA CYS A 130 -3.74 7.78 18.93
C CYS A 130 -4.36 8.56 17.77
N TYR A 131 -3.93 9.80 17.51
CA TYR A 131 -4.42 10.59 16.39
C TYR A 131 -3.32 10.90 15.37
N ILE A 132 -3.70 11.02 14.10
CA ILE A 132 -2.80 11.47 13.04
C ILE A 132 -2.38 12.91 13.34
N LYS A 133 -1.07 13.16 13.32
CA LYS A 133 -0.51 14.44 13.72
C LYS A 133 -0.48 15.42 12.53
N PRO A 134 -1.01 16.65 12.69
CA PRO A 134 -0.73 17.74 11.77
C PRO A 134 0.78 18.02 11.66
N LEU A 135 1.24 18.39 10.47
CA LEU A 135 2.66 18.67 10.24
C LEU A 135 2.94 20.16 10.32
N VAL A 136 4.10 20.50 10.91
CA VAL A 136 4.63 21.86 10.91
C VAL A 136 5.72 21.94 9.87
N ILE A 137 5.66 22.95 9.01
CA ILE A 137 6.65 23.19 7.96
C ILE A 137 7.99 23.52 8.61
N LYS A 138 9.03 22.79 8.21
CA LYS A 138 10.40 23.06 8.65
C LYS A 138 11.01 24.13 7.76
N PRO A 139 11.93 24.96 8.28
CA PRO A 139 12.63 25.93 7.46
C PRO A 139 13.35 25.26 6.28
N PRO A 140 13.36 25.89 5.10
CA PRO A 140 13.97 25.32 3.90
C PRO A 140 15.47 25.11 4.13
N LYS A 141 15.96 23.90 3.84
CA LYS A 141 17.38 23.56 3.88
C LYS A 141 17.88 23.45 2.44
N THR A 142 18.97 24.13 2.11
CA THR A 142 19.61 23.96 0.79
C THR A 142 20.23 22.57 0.66
N TYR A 143 20.14 22.00 -0.54
CA TYR A 143 20.60 20.65 -0.88
C TYR A 143 20.93 20.59 -2.39
N ARG A 144 21.70 19.59 -2.81
CA ARG A 144 22.06 19.38 -4.21
C ARG A 144 21.03 18.48 -4.89
N ILE A 145 20.60 18.86 -6.09
CA ILE A 145 19.71 18.07 -6.94
C ILE A 145 20.55 17.58 -8.11
N VAL A 146 20.54 16.27 -8.35
CA VAL A 146 21.23 15.65 -9.48
C VAL A 146 20.19 14.91 -10.31
N ALA A 147 20.09 15.20 -11.60
CA ALA A 147 19.36 14.36 -12.56
C ALA A 147 20.40 13.52 -13.32
N PHE A 148 20.16 12.23 -13.49
CA PHE A 148 21.06 11.34 -14.21
C PHE A 148 20.29 10.28 -15.00
N ASP A 149 20.92 9.79 -16.06
CA ASP A 149 20.38 8.76 -16.96
C ASP A 149 21.52 7.93 -17.55
N PHE A 150 21.30 6.62 -17.72
CA PHE A 150 22.30 5.68 -18.22
C PHE A 150 21.90 5.11 -19.58
N GLU A 151 22.85 5.14 -20.52
CA GLU A 151 22.80 4.28 -21.69
C GLU A 151 23.70 3.06 -21.50
N THR A 152 23.21 1.94 -22.03
CA THR A 152 23.85 0.63 -21.84
C THR A 152 23.99 -0.11 -23.17
N MET A 153 25.02 -0.93 -23.26
CA MET A 153 25.24 -1.87 -24.35
C MET A 153 25.05 -3.32 -23.87
N GLN A 154 24.80 -4.23 -24.82
CA GLN A 154 24.42 -5.62 -24.56
C GLN A 154 25.43 -6.64 -25.11
N TYR A 155 26.73 -6.36 -24.97
CA TYR A 155 27.78 -7.17 -25.59
C TYR A 155 28.03 -8.53 -24.91
N ARG A 156 27.65 -8.68 -23.64
CA ARG A 156 27.88 -9.90 -22.86
C ARG A 156 26.62 -10.76 -22.85
N GLU A 157 26.68 -11.92 -23.50
CA GLU A 157 25.74 -13.00 -23.25
C GLU A 157 26.11 -13.67 -21.92
N GLY A 158 25.29 -13.43 -20.89
CA GLY A 158 25.38 -14.19 -19.65
C GLY A 158 24.55 -15.47 -19.72
N GLU A 159 24.73 -16.37 -18.75
CA GLU A 159 23.90 -17.59 -18.60
C GLU A 159 22.38 -17.28 -18.51
N LYS A 160 22.03 -16.05 -18.13
CA LYS A 160 20.65 -15.57 -17.95
C LYS A 160 20.21 -14.55 -19.03
N GLY A 161 20.87 -14.46 -20.17
CA GLY A 161 20.52 -13.56 -21.28
C GLY A 161 21.47 -12.39 -21.49
N LYS A 162 21.09 -11.44 -22.37
CA LYS A 162 21.91 -10.28 -22.73
C LYS A 162 22.01 -9.32 -21.53
N MET A 163 23.22 -9.12 -21.01
CA MET A 163 23.48 -8.24 -19.85
C MET A 163 23.62 -6.78 -20.29
N HIS A 164 23.15 -5.84 -19.46
CA HIS A 164 23.32 -4.41 -19.70
C HIS A 164 24.56 -3.87 -18.98
N ASP A 165 25.54 -3.40 -19.75
CA ASP A 165 26.74 -2.73 -19.27
C ASP A 165 26.68 -1.23 -19.61
N VAL A 166 26.94 -0.36 -18.64
CA VAL A 166 26.86 1.11 -18.83
C VAL A 166 28.01 1.60 -19.69
N ASN A 167 27.68 2.30 -20.78
CA ASN A 167 28.67 2.88 -21.70
C ASN A 167 28.60 4.41 -21.78
N PHE A 168 27.48 5.01 -21.36
CA PHE A 168 27.32 6.45 -21.31
C PHE A 168 26.43 6.87 -20.15
N ILE A 169 26.79 7.95 -19.46
CA ILE A 169 26.01 8.55 -18.38
C ILE A 169 25.91 10.05 -18.62
N GLY A 170 24.68 10.56 -18.65
CA GLY A 170 24.39 11.99 -18.61
C GLY A 170 24.08 12.42 -17.19
N VAL A 171 24.55 13.61 -16.79
CA VAL A 171 24.26 14.19 -15.48
C VAL A 171 23.98 15.69 -15.59
N LYS A 172 22.94 16.14 -14.88
CA LYS A 172 22.63 17.56 -14.67
C LYS A 172 22.56 17.91 -13.19
N VAL A 173 23.20 19.01 -12.77
CA VAL A 173 23.26 19.47 -11.38
C VAL A 173 22.55 20.79 -11.17
N ASN A 174 21.76 20.88 -10.09
CA ASN A 174 21.13 22.14 -9.66
C ASN A 174 20.94 22.19 -8.13
N CYS A 175 20.45 23.31 -7.61
CA CYS A 175 20.07 23.47 -6.21
C CYS A 175 18.88 24.43 -6.07
N PRO A 176 18.13 24.40 -4.95
CA PRO A 176 17.03 25.32 -4.71
C PRO A 176 17.37 26.80 -4.92
N ASN A 177 18.56 27.23 -4.51
CA ASN A 177 18.97 28.63 -4.63
C ASN A 177 19.21 29.04 -6.09
N CYS A 178 19.88 28.20 -6.89
CA CYS A 178 20.12 28.48 -8.30
C CYS A 178 18.85 28.37 -9.15
N ILE A 179 17.88 27.55 -8.74
CA ILE A 179 16.55 27.51 -9.37
C ILE A 179 15.82 28.85 -9.17
N THR A 180 15.92 29.46 -7.98
CA THR A 180 15.22 30.71 -7.65
C THR A 180 15.94 31.95 -8.16
N ASN A 181 17.26 32.01 -8.03
CA ASN A 181 18.05 33.22 -8.30
C ASN A 181 18.79 33.19 -9.65
N GLY A 182 18.67 32.10 -10.40
CA GLY A 182 19.46 31.84 -11.60
C GLY A 182 20.78 31.09 -11.30
N PRO A 183 21.39 30.48 -12.33
CA PRO A 183 22.65 29.76 -12.18
C PRO A 183 23.77 30.72 -11.73
N ASN A 184 24.52 30.30 -10.72
CA ASN A 184 25.73 31.00 -10.26
C ASN A 184 26.91 30.02 -10.38
N PRO A 185 27.96 30.34 -11.15
CA PRO A 185 29.18 29.52 -11.24
C PRO A 185 29.86 29.31 -9.88
N ASP A 186 29.86 30.33 -9.01
CA ASP A 186 30.47 30.27 -7.67
C ASP A 186 29.57 29.57 -6.63
N CYS A 187 28.54 28.84 -7.06
CA CYS A 187 27.62 28.18 -6.15
C CYS A 187 28.31 27.01 -5.45
N SER A 188 28.57 27.15 -4.15
CA SER A 188 29.18 26.09 -3.32
C SER A 188 28.41 24.76 -3.27
N VAL A 189 27.16 24.71 -3.76
CA VAL A 189 26.34 23.49 -3.84
C VAL A 189 26.34 22.88 -5.25
N CYS A 190 26.29 23.70 -6.30
CA CYS A 190 26.24 23.20 -7.67
C CYS A 190 27.62 23.00 -8.28
N GLY A 191 28.59 23.82 -7.89
CA GLY A 191 29.86 23.97 -8.61
C GLY A 191 29.73 24.75 -9.92
N GLU A 192 30.85 24.86 -10.61
CA GLU A 192 30.96 25.46 -11.95
C GLU A 192 30.35 24.52 -13.01
N ASP A 193 30.66 23.21 -12.93
CA ASP A 193 30.17 22.19 -13.86
C ASP A 193 28.75 21.73 -13.52
N ARG A 194 27.81 21.90 -14.46
CA ARG A 194 26.39 21.56 -14.29
C ARG A 194 25.91 20.48 -15.22
N THR A 195 26.59 20.28 -16.35
CA THR A 195 26.32 19.25 -17.35
C THR A 195 27.57 18.40 -17.48
N ILE A 196 27.50 17.19 -16.93
CA ILE A 196 28.66 16.31 -16.76
C ILE A 196 28.33 15.00 -17.47
N THR A 197 29.28 14.47 -18.24
CA THR A 197 29.13 13.14 -18.84
C THR A 197 30.24 12.20 -18.39
N PHE A 198 29.92 10.91 -18.34
CA PHE A 198 30.88 9.82 -18.20
C PHE A 198 30.68 8.86 -19.37
N SER A 199 31.71 8.65 -20.18
CA SER A 199 31.56 7.88 -21.41
C SER A 199 32.81 7.08 -21.75
N THR A 200 32.64 5.96 -22.46
CA THR A 200 33.76 5.15 -22.94
C THR A 200 34.53 5.80 -24.09
N ARG A 201 33.91 6.77 -24.78
CA ARG A 201 34.46 7.45 -25.95
C ARG A 201 34.17 8.95 -25.91
N PRO A 202 35.05 9.79 -26.49
CA PRO A 202 34.81 11.21 -26.61
C PRO A 202 33.80 11.52 -27.73
N PHE A 203 33.08 12.62 -27.58
CA PHE A 203 32.22 13.27 -28.57
C PHE A 203 32.57 14.76 -28.70
N GLN A 204 32.14 15.43 -29.77
CA GLN A 204 32.65 16.77 -30.13
C GLN A 204 31.57 17.85 -30.27
N LYS A 205 30.35 17.52 -30.71
CA LYS A 205 29.35 18.53 -31.09
C LYS A 205 28.37 18.85 -29.95
N THR A 206 28.08 17.88 -29.09
CA THR A 206 27.15 18.02 -27.97
C THR A 206 27.78 18.87 -26.88
N PRO A 207 27.17 20.01 -26.48
CA PRO A 207 27.73 20.89 -25.48
C PRO A 207 27.55 20.32 -24.07
N VAL A 208 28.67 20.14 -23.36
CA VAL A 208 28.71 19.77 -21.94
C VAL A 208 29.78 20.59 -21.23
N ASP A 209 29.64 20.78 -19.92
CA ASP A 209 30.64 21.55 -19.15
C ASP A 209 31.91 20.71 -18.96
N ILE A 210 31.73 19.40 -18.71
CA ILE A 210 32.84 18.45 -18.57
C ILE A 210 32.49 17.09 -19.16
N GLN A 211 33.47 16.50 -19.85
CA GLN A 211 33.41 15.15 -20.41
C GLN A 211 34.45 14.26 -19.73
N ASN A 212 34.02 13.29 -18.94
CA ASN A 212 34.89 12.31 -18.30
C ASN A 212 34.95 11.05 -19.17
N VAL A 213 35.99 10.93 -20.00
CA VAL A 213 36.22 9.75 -20.84
C VAL A 213 36.97 8.69 -20.02
N THR A 214 36.35 7.53 -19.81
CA THR A 214 36.88 6.45 -18.96
C THR A 214 36.43 5.09 -19.48
N GLU A 215 37.22 4.04 -19.23
CA GLU A 215 36.83 2.65 -19.49
C GLU A 215 35.68 2.18 -18.59
N TYR A 216 35.52 2.80 -17.40
CA TYR A 216 34.53 2.40 -16.39
C TYR A 216 33.60 3.57 -15.99
N PRO A 217 32.65 3.98 -16.85
CA PRO A 217 31.79 5.14 -16.60
C PRO A 217 30.98 5.06 -15.30
N LEU A 218 30.45 3.87 -14.97
CA LEU A 218 29.64 3.67 -13.76
C LEU A 218 30.47 3.86 -12.48
N GLU A 219 31.70 3.34 -12.46
CA GLU A 219 32.62 3.47 -11.33
C GLU A 219 32.96 4.96 -11.11
N GLU A 220 33.36 5.67 -12.16
CA GLU A 220 33.69 7.10 -12.08
C GLU A 220 32.49 7.96 -11.67
N PHE A 221 31.28 7.66 -12.18
CA PHE A 221 30.07 8.35 -11.76
C PHE A 221 29.78 8.17 -10.26
N VAL A 222 29.92 6.93 -9.74
CA VAL A 222 29.70 6.65 -8.32
C VAL A 222 30.79 7.28 -7.45
N SER A 223 32.06 7.26 -7.87
CA SER A 223 33.14 8.03 -7.23
C SER A 223 32.74 9.51 -7.14
N TRP A 224 32.43 10.11 -8.29
CA TRP A 224 32.12 11.52 -8.40
C TRP A 224 30.95 11.92 -7.50
N ILE A 225 29.82 11.20 -7.53
CA ILE A 225 28.64 11.62 -6.78
C ILE A 225 28.86 11.51 -5.27
N ILE A 226 29.63 10.51 -4.81
CA ILE A 226 29.97 10.33 -3.40
C ILE A 226 30.99 11.40 -2.96
N ASP A 227 32.10 11.53 -3.67
CA ASP A 227 33.24 12.37 -3.25
C ASP A 227 32.93 13.87 -3.36
N SER A 228 32.11 14.27 -4.34
CA SER A 228 31.69 15.67 -4.51
C SER A 228 30.58 16.12 -3.55
N THR A 229 30.12 15.26 -2.63
CA THR A 229 28.97 15.56 -1.75
C THR A 229 29.33 16.52 -0.60
N VAL A 230 29.03 17.80 -0.80
CA VAL A 230 29.23 18.88 0.19
C VAL A 230 28.04 19.11 1.13
N THR A 231 26.82 18.82 0.67
CA THR A 231 25.56 18.88 1.42
C THR A 231 24.71 17.66 1.06
N ASP A 232 23.53 17.49 1.68
CA ASP A 232 22.61 16.43 1.26
C ASP A 232 22.38 16.51 -0.26
N THR A 233 22.55 15.39 -0.96
CA THR A 233 22.35 15.27 -2.40
C THR A 233 21.16 14.37 -2.66
N VAL A 234 20.20 14.81 -3.47
CA VAL A 234 19.09 13.99 -3.95
C VAL A 234 19.28 13.78 -5.44
N ALA A 235 19.60 12.54 -5.80
CA ALA A 235 19.87 12.09 -7.15
C ALA A 235 18.63 11.40 -7.75
N PHE A 236 18.25 11.80 -8.95
CA PHE A 236 17.02 11.43 -9.60
C PHE A 236 17.32 10.81 -10.97
N SER A 237 16.77 9.63 -11.21
CA SER A 237 16.62 9.06 -12.54
C SER A 237 15.15 8.80 -12.83
N HIS A 238 14.79 8.63 -14.11
CA HIS A 238 13.40 8.45 -14.52
C HIS A 238 13.12 6.99 -14.84
N PHE A 239 12.24 6.35 -14.08
CA PHE A 239 12.02 4.89 -14.10
C PHE A 239 13.25 4.06 -13.64
N GLY A 240 14.30 4.71 -13.15
CA GLY A 240 15.54 4.04 -12.79
C GLY A 240 15.48 3.12 -11.58
N GLY A 241 14.38 3.12 -10.82
CA GLY A 241 14.13 2.14 -9.76
C GLY A 241 14.10 0.68 -10.24
N ARG A 242 13.98 0.46 -11.56
CA ARG A 242 14.09 -0.87 -12.21
C ARG A 242 15.25 -0.95 -13.21
N PHE A 243 16.08 0.09 -13.30
CA PHE A 243 17.15 0.19 -14.28
C PHE A 243 18.39 0.85 -13.66
N ASP A 244 18.56 2.17 -13.79
CA ASP A 244 19.76 2.90 -13.40
C ASP A 244 20.15 2.68 -11.94
N MET A 245 19.18 2.75 -11.02
CA MET A 245 19.42 2.59 -9.59
C MET A 245 19.87 1.17 -9.24
N VAL A 246 19.48 0.16 -10.02
CA VAL A 246 19.92 -1.23 -9.80
C VAL A 246 21.40 -1.38 -10.15
N LEU A 247 21.85 -0.70 -11.21
CA LEU A 247 23.26 -0.67 -11.62
C LEU A 247 24.10 0.16 -10.63
N VAL A 248 23.58 1.31 -10.17
CA VAL A 248 24.22 2.09 -9.10
C VAL A 248 24.35 1.27 -7.82
N PHE A 249 23.32 0.50 -7.45
CA PHE A 249 23.37 -0.35 -6.26
C PHE A 249 24.56 -1.32 -6.30
N LYS A 250 24.81 -1.93 -7.46
CA LYS A 250 25.97 -2.81 -7.68
C LYS A 250 27.27 -2.13 -7.31
N GLU A 251 27.50 -0.97 -7.89
CA GLU A 251 28.74 -0.24 -7.72
C GLU A 251 28.92 0.28 -6.29
N LEU A 252 27.83 0.67 -5.62
CA LEU A 252 27.88 1.06 -4.21
C LEU A 252 28.36 -0.09 -3.32
N PHE A 253 27.78 -1.30 -3.46
CA PHE A 253 28.18 -2.40 -2.60
C PHE A 253 29.57 -2.95 -2.96
N LEU A 254 29.98 -2.94 -4.23
CA LEU A 254 31.34 -3.34 -4.61
C LEU A 254 32.42 -2.45 -3.96
N ARG A 255 32.05 -1.23 -3.59
CA ARG A 255 32.90 -0.26 -2.85
C ARG A 255 32.83 -0.38 -1.33
N GLY A 256 32.15 -1.38 -0.79
CA GLY A 256 31.99 -1.51 0.66
C GLY A 256 30.93 -0.58 1.27
N LEU A 257 30.08 0.07 0.46
CA LEU A 257 29.04 0.97 0.99
C LEU A 257 27.76 0.19 1.32
N THR A 258 27.17 0.49 2.48
CA THR A 258 25.95 -0.16 2.99
C THR A 258 24.74 0.79 2.88
N PRO A 259 24.06 0.90 1.73
CA PRO A 259 22.92 1.81 1.57
C PRO A 259 21.69 1.34 2.37
N ASP A 260 20.97 2.29 2.98
CA ASP A 260 19.60 2.06 3.45
C ASP A 260 18.68 1.98 2.23
N MET A 261 17.89 0.90 2.11
CA MET A 261 17.07 0.64 0.92
C MET A 261 15.58 0.53 1.24
N ILE A 262 14.76 1.17 0.40
CA ILE A 262 13.32 0.95 0.33
C ILE A 262 12.98 0.34 -1.02
N LYS A 263 12.48 -0.90 -1.04
CA LYS A 263 12.19 -1.63 -2.28
C LYS A 263 10.94 -2.50 -2.20
N LYS A 264 10.40 -2.88 -3.37
CA LYS A 264 9.38 -3.92 -3.52
C LYS A 264 9.79 -4.88 -4.63
N GLY A 265 10.08 -6.13 -4.27
CA GLY A 265 10.72 -7.07 -5.20
C GLY A 265 12.06 -6.52 -5.68
N ASN A 266 12.21 -6.43 -7.00
CA ASN A 266 13.39 -5.84 -7.69
C ASN A 266 13.18 -4.37 -8.11
N LYS A 267 12.14 -3.68 -7.64
CA LYS A 267 11.97 -2.23 -7.82
C LYS A 267 12.48 -1.50 -6.58
N LEU A 268 13.48 -0.65 -6.74
CA LEU A 268 13.98 0.31 -5.76
C LEU A 268 13.11 1.58 -5.80
N TYR A 269 12.71 2.08 -4.63
CA TYR A 269 12.03 3.38 -4.49
C TYR A 269 12.99 4.46 -4.00
N GLU A 270 13.88 4.09 -3.08
CA GLU A 270 14.86 4.99 -2.49
C GLU A 270 16.08 4.20 -2.02
N MET A 271 17.27 4.74 -2.25
CA MET A 271 18.52 4.29 -1.61
C MET A 271 19.18 5.48 -0.94
N LYS A 272 19.65 5.31 0.31
CA LYS A 272 20.38 6.36 1.03
C LYS A 272 21.75 5.87 1.45
N VAL A 273 22.77 6.59 1.00
CA VAL A 273 24.16 6.38 1.37
C VAL A 273 24.58 7.51 2.27
N LYS A 274 25.15 7.19 3.42
CA LYS A 274 25.71 8.19 4.33
C LYS A 274 27.13 8.53 3.89
N VAL A 275 27.39 9.81 3.61
CA VAL A 275 28.70 10.30 3.18
C VAL A 275 29.29 11.20 4.26
N GLY A 276 30.45 10.82 4.77
CA GLY A 276 31.08 11.48 5.92
C GLY A 276 30.22 11.44 7.19
N LYS A 277 30.36 12.47 8.04
CA LYS A 277 29.67 12.49 9.36
C LYS A 277 28.22 12.97 9.32
N LYS A 278 27.84 13.77 8.32
CA LYS A 278 26.59 14.57 8.35
C LYS A 278 25.71 14.51 7.11
N ASN A 279 26.24 14.11 5.95
CA ASN A 279 25.55 14.27 4.67
C ASN A 279 25.02 12.93 4.15
N TRP A 280 23.97 13.02 3.33
CA TRP A 280 23.38 11.87 2.65
C TRP A 280 23.37 12.05 1.15
N VAL A 281 23.63 10.98 0.41
CA VAL A 281 23.30 10.85 -1.01
C VAL A 281 22.07 9.97 -1.11
N ILE A 282 21.00 10.50 -1.71
CA ILE A 282 19.67 9.89 -1.75
C ILE A 282 19.28 9.67 -3.19
N PHE A 283 19.26 8.43 -3.66
CA PHE A 283 18.80 8.07 -5.00
C PHE A 283 17.29 7.82 -5.00
N ARG A 284 16.57 8.42 -5.94
CA ARG A 284 15.10 8.31 -6.09
C ARG A 284 14.69 8.17 -7.54
N ASP A 285 13.63 7.40 -7.75
CA ASP A 285 12.97 7.27 -9.04
C ASP A 285 11.85 8.31 -9.18
N THR A 286 12.01 9.24 -10.12
CA THR A 286 11.06 10.33 -10.38
C THR A 286 9.72 9.85 -10.90
N PHE A 287 9.64 8.64 -11.47
CA PHE A 287 8.38 8.04 -11.91
C PHE A 287 7.40 7.86 -10.75
N ASN A 288 7.89 7.77 -9.50
CA ASN A 288 7.03 7.70 -8.32
C ASN A 288 6.40 9.05 -7.93
N LEU A 289 6.93 10.16 -8.43
CA LEU A 289 6.38 11.52 -8.29
C LEU A 289 5.57 11.93 -9.54
N MET A 290 6.09 11.60 -10.73
CA MET A 290 5.54 11.95 -12.04
C MET A 290 5.35 10.67 -12.88
N PRO A 291 4.26 9.90 -12.69
CA PRO A 291 4.07 8.56 -13.27
C PRO A 291 3.63 8.62 -14.74
N MET A 292 4.47 9.16 -15.61
CA MET A 292 4.32 9.17 -17.06
C MET A 292 5.68 9.02 -17.72
N SER A 293 5.73 8.81 -19.04
CA SER A 293 7.03 8.71 -19.75
C SER A 293 7.77 10.05 -19.76
N LEU A 294 9.11 10.01 -19.83
CA LEU A 294 9.94 11.21 -19.89
C LEU A 294 9.53 12.15 -21.04
N ALA A 295 9.30 11.59 -22.23
CA ALA A 295 8.84 12.35 -23.40
C ALA A 295 7.48 13.01 -23.16
N SER A 296 6.58 12.40 -22.39
CA SER A 296 5.29 12.98 -22.04
C SER A 296 5.41 14.14 -21.05
N LEU A 297 6.53 14.29 -20.33
CA LEU A 297 6.75 15.40 -19.39
C LEU A 297 6.92 16.74 -20.10
N VAL A 298 7.51 16.77 -21.30
CA VAL A 298 7.72 17.99 -22.10
C VAL A 298 6.39 18.68 -22.41
N PRO A 299 5.42 18.04 -23.09
CA PRO A 299 4.12 18.65 -23.35
C PRO A 299 3.23 18.73 -22.10
N ALA A 300 3.48 17.91 -21.06
CA ALA A 300 2.79 18.07 -19.80
C ALA A 300 3.21 19.40 -19.16
N PHE A 301 4.45 19.57 -18.73
CA PHE A 301 4.89 20.77 -18.01
C PHE A 301 5.18 21.99 -18.90
N ALA A 302 4.88 21.91 -20.21
CA ALA A 302 5.17 22.95 -21.19
C ALA A 302 6.64 23.41 -21.11
N LEU A 303 7.55 22.43 -21.08
CA LEU A 303 8.98 22.67 -20.91
C LEU A 303 9.56 23.30 -22.17
N SER A 304 10.41 24.32 -22.00
CA SER A 304 11.16 24.95 -23.10
C SER A 304 12.48 24.21 -23.33
N VAL A 305 12.39 22.95 -23.72
CA VAL A 305 13.51 22.04 -24.02
C VAL A 305 13.27 21.37 -25.37
N GLU A 306 14.31 20.83 -25.99
CA GLU A 306 14.17 20.09 -27.25
C GLU A 306 13.33 18.83 -27.04
N ASP A 307 12.52 18.47 -28.04
CA ASP A 307 11.77 17.23 -28.01
C ASP A 307 12.71 16.03 -28.03
N LYS A 308 12.32 14.96 -27.35
CA LYS A 308 13.14 13.75 -27.25
C LYS A 308 13.36 13.13 -28.65
N PRO A 309 14.61 13.02 -29.14
CA PRO A 309 14.88 12.45 -30.46
C PRO A 309 14.69 10.93 -30.48
N PHE A 310 14.57 10.34 -31.68
CA PHE A 310 14.63 8.88 -31.85
C PHE A 310 16.09 8.43 -31.79
N PHE A 311 16.36 7.38 -31.00
CA PHE A 311 17.68 6.75 -30.91
C PHE A 311 17.64 5.31 -31.48
N PRO A 312 18.58 4.94 -32.37
CA PRO A 312 18.59 3.63 -32.98
C PRO A 312 19.37 2.62 -32.12
N HIS A 313 18.66 1.85 -31.29
CA HIS A 313 19.26 0.71 -30.58
C HIS A 313 19.61 -0.40 -31.60
N MET A 314 20.86 -0.87 -31.62
CA MET A 314 21.40 -1.83 -32.61
C MET A 314 20.72 -3.22 -32.56
N GLU A 315 20.64 -3.89 -33.72
CA GLU A 315 19.86 -5.11 -34.06
C GLU A 315 18.32 -4.89 -34.12
N ASP A 316 17.83 -4.31 -35.22
CA ASP A 316 16.41 -4.12 -35.62
C ASP A 316 15.61 -2.93 -35.05
N TYR A 317 16.26 -1.90 -34.47
CA TYR A 317 15.61 -0.68 -33.92
C TYR A 317 14.52 -0.95 -32.86
N LEU A 318 14.29 -2.22 -32.51
CA LEU A 318 13.17 -2.73 -31.72
C LEU A 318 11.80 -2.15 -32.14
N ALA A 319 11.65 -1.79 -33.41
CA ALA A 319 10.52 -1.00 -33.91
C ALA A 319 9.18 -1.75 -33.78
N ASP A 320 9.21 -3.08 -33.92
CA ASP A 320 8.06 -3.97 -33.76
C ASP A 320 7.52 -3.94 -32.30
N GLY A 321 8.40 -3.67 -31.34
CA GLY A 321 8.08 -3.53 -29.93
C GLY A 321 7.32 -2.23 -29.58
N MET A 322 7.28 -1.25 -30.49
CA MET A 322 6.67 0.07 -30.24
C MET A 322 5.13 0.03 -30.26
N MET A 323 4.49 0.97 -29.57
CA MET A 323 3.05 1.21 -29.73
C MET A 323 2.75 1.65 -31.18
N PRO A 324 1.60 1.29 -31.77
CA PRO A 324 1.30 1.56 -33.18
C PRO A 324 1.52 3.01 -33.63
N GLU A 325 1.10 3.99 -32.83
CA GLU A 325 1.32 5.42 -33.12
C GLU A 325 2.81 5.80 -33.14
N LYS A 326 3.57 5.31 -32.15
CA LYS A 326 5.02 5.56 -32.07
C LYS A 326 5.76 4.84 -33.20
N ARG A 327 5.30 3.66 -33.62
CA ARG A 327 5.83 2.95 -34.77
C ARG A 327 5.65 3.76 -36.05
N ALA A 328 4.46 4.32 -36.30
CA ALA A 328 4.24 5.17 -37.47
C ALA A 328 5.13 6.43 -37.48
N GLN A 329 5.37 7.04 -36.31
CA GLN A 329 6.32 8.15 -36.18
C GLN A 329 7.76 7.70 -36.46
N PHE A 330 8.15 6.54 -35.94
CA PHE A 330 9.45 5.94 -36.19
C PHE A 330 9.66 5.62 -37.68
N ASP A 331 8.70 5.00 -38.36
CA ASP A 331 8.80 4.67 -39.79
C ASP A 331 9.02 5.92 -40.63
N LYS A 332 8.28 7.01 -40.32
CA LYS A 332 8.46 8.30 -40.98
C LYS A 332 9.85 8.88 -40.74
N TRP A 333 10.34 8.82 -39.50
CA TRP A 333 11.67 9.30 -39.14
C TRP A 333 12.77 8.45 -39.81
N TYR A 334 12.63 7.13 -39.79
CA TYR A 334 13.58 6.19 -40.39
C TYR A 334 13.73 6.43 -41.89
N GLU A 335 12.61 6.56 -42.62
CA GLU A 335 12.64 6.87 -44.06
C GLU A 335 13.34 8.20 -44.38
N GLN A 336 13.30 9.17 -43.46
CA GLN A 336 13.98 10.46 -43.63
C GLN A 336 15.49 10.41 -43.36
N HIS A 337 15.95 9.53 -42.47
CA HIS A 337 17.33 9.55 -41.95
C HIS A 337 18.14 8.29 -42.29
N LYS A 338 17.56 7.27 -42.93
CA LYS A 338 18.21 5.98 -43.23
C LYS A 338 19.49 6.09 -44.07
N ASP A 339 19.61 7.14 -44.87
CA ASP A 339 20.75 7.38 -45.76
C ASP A 339 21.80 8.34 -45.15
N GLU A 340 21.57 8.82 -43.92
CA GLU A 340 22.50 9.74 -43.22
C GLU A 340 23.57 8.96 -42.43
N PRO A 341 24.85 9.41 -42.44
CA PRO A 341 25.89 8.79 -41.62
C PRO A 341 25.58 8.87 -40.12
N PHE A 342 25.45 7.71 -39.47
CA PHE A 342 25.16 7.64 -38.04
C PHE A 342 26.45 7.62 -37.19
N ASN A 343 26.68 8.68 -36.41
CA ASN A 343 27.75 8.73 -35.41
C ASN A 343 27.19 8.36 -34.03
N LEU A 344 27.40 7.10 -33.64
CA LEU A 344 26.88 6.55 -32.39
C LEU A 344 27.30 7.36 -31.16
N ASP A 345 28.58 7.76 -31.06
CA ASP A 345 29.11 8.46 -29.88
C ASP A 345 28.46 9.84 -29.73
N GLU A 346 28.28 10.56 -30.85
CA GLU A 346 27.62 11.87 -30.87
C GLU A 346 26.12 11.77 -30.62
N SER A 347 25.46 10.77 -31.20
CA SER A 347 24.03 10.54 -31.00
C SER A 347 23.71 10.09 -29.57
N LEU A 348 24.57 9.27 -28.93
CA LEU A 348 24.44 8.91 -27.52
C LEU A 348 24.57 10.13 -26.63
N ALA A 349 25.58 10.97 -26.90
CA ALA A 349 25.80 12.20 -26.15
C ALA A 349 24.60 13.13 -26.24
N SER A 350 24.13 13.43 -27.45
CA SER A 350 22.96 14.29 -27.67
C SER A 350 21.69 13.72 -27.02
N TYR A 351 21.42 12.42 -27.16
CA TYR A 351 20.23 11.78 -26.61
C TYR A 351 20.23 11.76 -25.07
N CYS A 352 21.30 11.26 -24.44
CA CYS A 352 21.36 11.09 -22.99
C CYS A 352 21.46 12.45 -22.26
N THR A 353 22.18 13.43 -22.82
CA THR A 353 22.21 14.80 -22.27
C THR A 353 20.86 15.51 -22.37
N ASN A 354 20.12 15.30 -23.47
CA ASN A 354 18.76 15.82 -23.61
C ASN A 354 17.80 15.19 -22.59
N ASP A 355 17.93 13.89 -22.33
CA ASP A 355 17.10 13.19 -21.34
C ASP A 355 17.26 13.77 -19.92
N VAL A 356 18.50 14.05 -19.49
CA VAL A 356 18.74 14.67 -18.17
C VAL A 356 18.36 16.15 -18.13
N GLU A 357 18.40 16.87 -19.26
CA GLU A 357 17.90 18.24 -19.37
C GLU A 357 16.38 18.27 -19.21
N ILE A 358 15.65 17.43 -19.95
CA ILE A 358 14.20 17.25 -19.81
C ILE A 358 13.85 16.88 -18.37
N LEU A 359 14.57 15.93 -17.78
CA LEU A 359 14.31 15.48 -16.42
C LEU A 359 14.53 16.60 -15.38
N MET A 360 15.62 17.35 -15.48
CA MET A 360 15.90 18.47 -14.59
C MET A 360 14.85 19.58 -14.75
N ALA A 361 14.50 19.94 -15.99
CA ALA A 361 13.46 20.92 -16.28
C ALA A 361 12.09 20.50 -15.70
N ALA A 362 11.72 19.23 -15.84
CA ALA A 362 10.50 18.67 -15.26
C ALA A 362 10.52 18.72 -13.72
N LEU A 363 11.63 18.35 -13.09
CA LEU A 363 11.81 18.45 -11.64
C LEU A 363 11.65 19.88 -11.13
N ILE A 364 12.23 20.86 -11.82
CA ILE A 364 12.12 22.28 -11.49
C ILE A 364 10.67 22.75 -11.62
N ALA A 365 10.01 22.44 -12.74
CA ALA A 365 8.62 22.79 -12.97
C ALA A 365 7.71 22.19 -11.89
N PHE A 366 7.83 20.88 -11.65
CA PHE A 366 7.07 20.17 -10.63
C PHE A 366 7.30 20.73 -9.22
N ARG A 367 8.56 21.05 -8.87
CA ARG A 367 8.90 21.67 -7.58
C ARG A 367 8.24 23.04 -7.41
N ARG A 368 8.32 23.90 -8.44
CA ARG A 368 7.73 25.24 -8.41
C ARG A 368 6.23 25.17 -8.21
N GLU A 369 5.54 24.34 -9.00
CA GLU A 369 4.10 24.19 -8.92
C GLU A 369 3.65 23.61 -7.57
N PHE A 370 4.39 22.66 -7.00
CA PHE A 370 4.10 22.14 -5.66
C PHE A 370 4.34 23.16 -4.54
N LEU A 371 5.39 23.99 -4.64
CA LEU A 371 5.69 25.01 -3.64
C LEU A 371 4.60 26.10 -3.59
N GLU A 372 4.09 26.51 -4.75
CA GLU A 372 2.99 27.48 -4.88
C GLU A 372 1.75 27.06 -4.07
N VAL A 373 1.44 25.77 -4.05
CA VAL A 373 0.21 25.25 -3.43
C VAL A 373 0.42 24.80 -1.98
N SER A 374 1.63 24.33 -1.63
CA SER A 374 1.86 23.62 -0.36
C SER A 374 2.33 24.48 0.81
N ASN A 375 2.26 25.81 0.69
CA ASN A 375 2.75 26.77 1.69
C ASN A 375 4.24 26.57 2.06
N GLY A 376 5.06 26.06 1.13
CA GLY A 376 6.51 25.91 1.32
C GLY A 376 7.02 24.47 1.54
N LEU A 377 6.25 23.44 1.21
CA LEU A 377 6.74 22.05 1.22
C LEU A 377 7.59 21.79 -0.04
N ASP A 378 8.91 21.62 0.12
CA ASP A 378 9.78 21.18 -0.96
C ASP A 378 9.59 19.68 -1.25
N VAL A 379 8.73 19.39 -2.23
CA VAL A 379 8.31 18.02 -2.59
C VAL A 379 9.48 17.10 -2.96
N LEU A 380 10.49 17.63 -3.65
CA LEU A 380 11.62 16.83 -4.13
C LEU A 380 12.51 16.33 -2.98
N ARG A 381 12.62 17.13 -1.91
CA ARG A 381 13.36 16.74 -0.71
C ARG A 381 12.51 15.89 0.22
N GLU A 382 11.27 16.31 0.44
CA GLU A 382 10.42 15.76 1.49
C GLU A 382 9.64 14.50 1.08
N ALA A 383 9.42 14.23 -0.21
CA ALA A 383 8.62 13.10 -0.66
C ALA A 383 9.34 12.24 -1.70
N MET A 384 9.22 10.92 -1.55
CA MET A 384 9.69 9.95 -2.56
C MET A 384 8.57 9.51 -3.52
N THR A 385 7.30 9.73 -3.14
CA THR A 385 6.13 9.40 -3.97
C THR A 385 5.09 10.51 -3.93
N ILE A 386 4.29 10.61 -4.99
CA ILE A 386 3.19 11.58 -5.09
C ILE A 386 2.17 11.41 -3.96
N ALA A 387 1.84 10.17 -3.58
CA ALA A 387 0.94 9.89 -2.46
C ALA A 387 1.51 10.37 -1.11
N SER A 388 2.83 10.27 -0.92
CA SER A 388 3.49 10.83 0.26
C SER A 388 3.45 12.36 0.26
N ALA A 389 3.61 12.99 -0.91
CA ALA A 389 3.51 14.45 -1.04
C ALA A 389 2.08 14.94 -0.70
N CYS A 390 1.06 14.26 -1.24
CA CYS A 390 -0.35 14.57 -0.97
C CYS A 390 -0.70 14.46 0.51
N MET A 391 -0.26 13.39 1.18
CA MET A 391 -0.48 13.21 2.61
C MET A 391 0.23 14.26 3.46
N LYS A 392 1.46 14.66 3.08
CA LYS A 392 2.16 15.76 3.76
C LYS A 392 1.41 17.08 3.58
N HIS A 393 0.98 17.42 2.36
CA HIS A 393 0.15 18.61 2.10
C HIS A 393 -1.14 18.62 2.93
N PHE A 394 -1.87 17.49 2.94
CA PHE A 394 -3.10 17.35 3.70
C PHE A 394 -2.86 17.53 5.21
N ARG A 395 -1.83 16.88 5.78
CA ARG A 395 -1.50 17.00 7.20
C ARG A 395 -1.02 18.39 7.60
N THR A 396 -0.42 19.15 6.67
CA THR A 396 0.06 20.51 6.94
C THR A 396 -1.06 21.54 6.84
N ASN A 397 -1.88 21.45 5.79
CA ASN A 397 -2.79 22.54 5.41
C ASN A 397 -4.27 22.27 5.72
N HIS A 398 -4.67 21.01 5.89
CA HIS A 398 -6.08 20.60 5.93
C HIS A 398 -6.47 19.80 7.18
N LEU A 399 -5.53 19.10 7.82
CA LEU A 399 -5.82 18.26 8.98
C LEU A 399 -5.81 19.06 10.30
N GLN A 400 -6.91 19.01 11.02
CA GLN A 400 -7.01 19.54 12.38
C GLN A 400 -6.39 18.58 13.41
N SER A 401 -5.94 19.12 14.54
CA SER A 401 -5.43 18.33 15.66
C SER A 401 -6.53 17.44 16.26
N GLN A 402 -6.17 16.21 16.64
CA GLN A 402 -7.08 15.25 17.31
C GLN A 402 -8.35 14.93 16.50
N HIS A 403 -8.27 15.00 15.17
CA HIS A 403 -9.40 14.83 14.27
C HIS A 403 -9.52 13.38 13.78
N LEU A 404 -8.50 12.87 13.08
CA LEU A 404 -8.47 11.49 12.57
C LEU A 404 -7.68 10.57 13.50
N GLY A 405 -8.30 9.48 13.97
CA GLY A 405 -7.61 8.44 14.73
C GLY A 405 -6.62 7.65 13.86
N ILE A 406 -5.53 7.19 14.46
CA ILE A 406 -4.68 6.13 13.92
C ILE A 406 -5.38 4.81 14.28
N VAL A 407 -5.75 4.04 13.26
CA VAL A 407 -6.51 2.80 13.45
C VAL A 407 -5.57 1.67 13.88
N PRO A 408 -5.78 1.03 15.03
CA PRO A 408 -4.93 -0.07 15.48
C PRO A 408 -5.02 -1.28 14.53
N GLU A 409 -3.88 -1.89 14.17
CA GLU A 409 -3.86 -3.09 13.31
C GLU A 409 -4.50 -4.30 13.98
N LYS A 410 -4.51 -4.34 15.32
CA LYS A 410 -5.15 -5.38 16.12
C LYS A 410 -6.66 -5.14 16.32
N GLY A 411 -7.22 -4.09 15.71
CA GLY A 411 -8.60 -3.69 15.89
C GLY A 411 -8.83 -2.89 17.18
N TYR A 412 -10.08 -2.44 17.37
CA TYR A 412 -10.50 -1.69 18.56
C TYR A 412 -11.02 -2.58 19.69
N ASP A 413 -11.32 -3.84 19.39
CA ASP A 413 -11.78 -4.80 20.38
C ASP A 413 -10.60 -5.26 21.26
N ASN A 414 -10.81 -5.30 22.57
CA ASN A 414 -9.83 -5.80 23.55
C ASN A 414 -10.10 -7.26 23.93
N ALA A 415 -11.06 -7.94 23.30
CA ALA A 415 -11.19 -9.39 23.40
C ALA A 415 -9.83 -10.00 23.03
N ASP A 416 -9.16 -10.59 24.01
CA ASP A 416 -7.81 -11.11 23.83
C ASP A 416 -7.77 -12.11 22.67
N ASN A 417 -6.70 -12.07 21.89
CA ASN A 417 -6.53 -12.80 20.64
C ASN A 417 -6.41 -14.31 20.90
N GLN A 418 -7.51 -14.96 21.25
CA GLN A 418 -7.60 -16.40 21.20
C GLN A 418 -7.50 -16.85 19.73
N SER A 419 -6.70 -17.88 19.47
CA SER A 419 -6.45 -18.29 18.08
C SER A 419 -7.73 -18.80 17.40
N LEU A 420 -7.89 -18.53 16.11
CA LEU A 420 -9.03 -19.05 15.33
C LEU A 420 -9.07 -20.58 15.36
N LEU A 421 -7.90 -21.23 15.47
CA LEU A 421 -7.81 -22.67 15.66
C LEU A 421 -8.47 -23.10 16.98
N ALA A 422 -8.13 -22.42 18.09
CA ALA A 422 -8.71 -22.69 19.40
C ALA A 422 -10.22 -22.47 19.40
N LEU A 423 -10.70 -21.36 18.82
CA LEU A 423 -12.13 -21.06 18.75
C LEU A 423 -12.92 -22.10 17.96
N ARG A 424 -12.40 -22.53 16.79
CA ARG A 424 -13.01 -23.60 15.99
C ARG A 424 -13.02 -24.92 16.74
N PHE A 425 -11.92 -25.23 17.44
CA PHE A 425 -11.79 -26.45 18.24
C PHE A 425 -12.78 -26.45 19.40
N LEU A 426 -12.85 -25.37 20.18
CA LEU A 426 -13.80 -25.23 21.29
C LEU A 426 -15.25 -25.29 20.80
N SER A 427 -15.58 -24.67 19.68
CA SER A 427 -16.92 -24.77 19.08
C SER A 427 -17.28 -26.20 18.71
N TRP A 428 -16.34 -26.95 18.12
CA TRP A 428 -16.54 -28.36 17.82
C TRP A 428 -16.66 -29.21 19.10
N TYR A 429 -15.79 -28.98 20.09
CA TYR A 429 -15.79 -29.69 21.37
C TYR A 429 -17.10 -29.48 22.13
N ALA A 430 -17.61 -28.25 22.17
CA ALA A 430 -18.88 -27.90 22.80
C ALA A 430 -20.04 -28.74 22.24
N GLU A 431 -20.11 -28.89 20.92
CA GLU A 431 -21.15 -29.68 20.26
C GLU A 431 -20.94 -31.19 20.45
N GLU A 432 -19.72 -31.68 20.21
CA GLU A 432 -19.39 -33.12 20.29
C GLU A 432 -19.64 -33.67 21.70
N HIS A 433 -19.31 -32.89 22.73
CA HIS A 433 -19.46 -33.29 24.12
C HIS A 433 -20.75 -32.76 24.78
N ASN A 434 -21.58 -32.02 24.03
CA ASN A 434 -22.80 -31.36 24.49
C ASN A 434 -22.57 -30.55 25.79
N VAL A 435 -21.60 -29.64 25.76
CA VAL A 435 -21.21 -28.78 26.89
C VAL A 435 -21.24 -27.31 26.50
N ASN A 436 -21.51 -26.43 27.46
CA ASN A 436 -21.32 -25.00 27.28
C ASN A 436 -19.88 -24.61 27.65
N ILE A 437 -19.17 -23.96 26.72
CA ILE A 437 -17.79 -23.51 26.91
C ILE A 437 -17.75 -21.98 27.00
N ARG A 438 -17.23 -21.48 28.11
CA ARG A 438 -16.82 -20.09 28.27
C ARG A 438 -15.43 -19.88 27.67
N ASN A 439 -15.29 -18.93 26.72
CA ASN A 439 -14.05 -18.61 26.02
C ASN A 439 -13.89 -17.08 25.85
N ALA A 440 -12.94 -16.63 25.03
CA ALA A 440 -12.66 -15.20 24.82
C ALA A 440 -13.85 -14.39 24.27
N TYR A 441 -14.82 -15.05 23.63
CA TYR A 441 -15.97 -14.39 23.01
C TYR A 441 -17.28 -14.58 23.77
N SER A 442 -17.24 -15.25 24.93
CA SER A 442 -18.36 -15.32 25.86
C SER A 442 -18.63 -13.94 26.50
N LYS A 443 -19.87 -13.69 26.92
CA LYS A 443 -20.27 -12.39 27.51
C LYS A 443 -19.46 -12.05 28.77
N GLU A 444 -19.06 -13.05 29.57
CA GLU A 444 -18.21 -12.85 30.73
C GLU A 444 -16.69 -12.85 30.40
N GLY A 445 -16.31 -13.00 29.13
CA GLY A 445 -14.92 -13.19 28.69
C GLY A 445 -14.32 -14.52 29.15
N GLU A 446 -13.00 -14.69 29.03
CA GLU A 446 -12.29 -15.90 29.50
C GLU A 446 -12.39 -16.06 31.01
N LYS A 447 -12.47 -17.31 31.48
CA LYS A 447 -12.35 -17.62 32.92
C LYS A 447 -10.91 -17.33 33.36
N ARG A 448 -10.75 -16.82 34.58
CA ARG A 448 -9.47 -16.56 35.21
C ARG A 448 -9.26 -17.42 36.44
N PHE A 449 -8.06 -17.96 36.57
CA PHE A 449 -7.53 -18.61 37.77
C PHE A 449 -6.27 -17.82 38.19
N GLY A 450 -6.39 -17.05 39.28
CA GLY A 450 -5.39 -16.06 39.65
C GLY A 450 -5.12 -15.03 38.54
N ASN A 451 -3.86 -14.96 38.09
CA ASN A 451 -3.44 -14.09 36.99
C ASN A 451 -3.55 -14.74 35.60
N TYR A 452 -3.87 -16.04 35.53
CA TYR A 452 -3.92 -16.78 34.28
C TYR A 452 -5.34 -16.86 33.74
N ARG A 453 -5.45 -16.68 32.43
CA ARG A 453 -6.68 -16.94 31.67
C ARG A 453 -6.57 -18.30 31.02
N VAL A 454 -7.71 -18.88 30.70
CA VAL A 454 -7.78 -20.18 30.03
C VAL A 454 -8.55 -20.07 28.73
N ASP A 455 -8.18 -20.91 27.75
CA ASP A 455 -8.79 -20.91 26.43
C ASP A 455 -10.28 -21.28 26.47
N GLY A 456 -10.63 -22.36 27.16
CA GLY A 456 -12.00 -22.85 27.31
C GLY A 456 -12.29 -23.26 28.75
N TRP A 457 -13.49 -22.94 29.24
CA TRP A 457 -13.96 -23.29 30.57
C TRP A 457 -15.36 -23.90 30.53
N VAL A 458 -15.50 -25.13 31.03
CA VAL A 458 -16.78 -25.83 31.19
C VAL A 458 -17.13 -25.88 32.67
N GLU A 459 -18.03 -24.98 33.10
CA GLU A 459 -18.40 -24.82 34.52
C GLU A 459 -19.00 -26.12 35.09
N GLU A 460 -19.86 -26.80 34.35
CA GLU A 460 -20.56 -28.03 34.79
C GLU A 460 -19.60 -29.19 35.11
N ARG A 461 -18.44 -29.24 34.45
CA ARG A 461 -17.44 -30.31 34.59
C ARG A 461 -16.21 -29.88 35.36
N LYS A 462 -16.16 -28.62 35.82
CA LYS A 462 -14.95 -27.95 36.31
C LYS A 462 -13.74 -28.24 35.41
N LEU A 463 -13.92 -28.15 34.09
CA LEU A 463 -12.92 -28.53 33.10
C LEU A 463 -12.38 -27.28 32.38
N VAL A 464 -11.07 -27.16 32.37
CA VAL A 464 -10.29 -26.23 31.57
C VAL A 464 -9.81 -26.96 30.30
N ILE A 465 -9.99 -26.33 29.15
CA ILE A 465 -9.50 -26.80 27.86
C ILE A 465 -8.48 -25.77 27.36
N GLU A 466 -7.24 -26.20 27.14
CA GLU A 466 -6.14 -25.39 26.60
C GLU A 466 -5.80 -25.82 25.18
N VAL A 467 -5.66 -24.86 24.26
CA VAL A 467 -5.31 -25.13 22.87
C VAL A 467 -3.96 -24.51 22.54
N ASN A 468 -2.91 -25.32 22.68
CA ASN A 468 -1.54 -24.86 22.57
C ASN A 468 -1.06 -24.81 21.11
N GLY A 469 -0.77 -23.59 20.63
CA GLY A 469 -0.03 -23.39 19.38
C GLY A 469 1.37 -24.02 19.47
N CYS A 470 1.70 -24.95 18.57
CA CYS A 470 2.92 -25.76 18.72
C CYS A 470 4.20 -24.92 18.77
N CYS A 471 4.25 -23.86 17.96
CA CYS A 471 5.40 -22.96 17.89
C CYS A 471 5.50 -21.98 19.07
N TRP A 472 4.40 -21.70 19.77
CA TRP A 472 4.37 -20.76 20.89
C TRP A 472 4.65 -21.43 22.23
N HIS A 473 4.25 -22.71 22.36
CA HIS A 473 4.35 -23.50 23.59
C HIS A 473 5.42 -24.61 23.52
N GLY A 474 6.11 -24.76 22.39
CA GLY A 474 7.21 -25.72 22.26
C GLY A 474 6.75 -27.18 22.30
N CYS A 475 5.82 -27.56 21.42
CA CYS A 475 5.29 -28.93 21.36
C CYS A 475 6.41 -29.96 21.20
N ARG A 476 6.52 -30.96 22.11
CA ARG A 476 7.58 -31.99 22.06
C ARG A 476 7.66 -32.77 20.74
N LYS A 477 6.55 -32.88 19.99
CA LYS A 477 6.51 -33.53 18.66
C LYS A 477 7.08 -32.65 17.54
N CYS A 478 6.83 -31.34 17.60
CA CYS A 478 7.22 -30.39 16.54
C CYS A 478 8.53 -29.64 16.85
N PHE A 479 8.84 -29.48 18.14
CA PHE A 479 10.00 -28.77 18.71
C PHE A 479 10.63 -29.68 19.78
N PRO A 480 11.28 -30.79 19.37
CA PRO A 480 11.76 -31.82 20.29
C PRO A 480 12.96 -31.37 21.13
N ASP A 481 13.76 -30.43 20.61
CA ASP A 481 14.95 -29.91 21.29
C ASP A 481 14.57 -28.71 22.18
N ASP A 482 15.05 -28.74 23.42
CA ASP A 482 14.77 -27.76 24.47
C ASP A 482 15.44 -26.42 24.18
N GLU A 483 16.53 -26.38 23.41
CA GLU A 483 17.29 -25.17 23.08
C GLU A 483 16.69 -24.36 21.92
N ILE A 484 15.68 -24.91 21.22
CA ILE A 484 15.02 -24.19 20.13
C ILE A 484 14.35 -22.92 20.67
N ARG A 485 14.74 -21.76 20.15
CA ARG A 485 14.06 -20.50 20.48
C ARG A 485 12.70 -20.40 19.84
N LEU A 486 11.69 -20.14 20.67
CA LEU A 486 10.31 -19.91 20.25
C LEU A 486 10.08 -18.42 19.89
N PRO A 487 8.98 -18.07 19.21
CA PRO A 487 8.69 -16.71 18.75
C PRO A 487 8.54 -15.67 19.88
N ASN A 488 8.36 -16.10 21.12
CA ASN A 488 8.31 -15.24 22.31
C ASN A 488 9.72 -14.95 22.91
N GLY A 489 10.78 -15.45 22.28
CA GLY A 489 12.17 -15.18 22.64
C GLY A 489 12.75 -16.06 23.75
N VAL A 490 11.98 -17.02 24.28
CA VAL A 490 12.48 -18.04 25.21
C VAL A 490 12.73 -19.37 24.50
N THR A 491 13.54 -20.24 25.08
CA THR A 491 13.77 -21.58 24.56
C THR A 491 12.55 -22.48 24.79
N ALA A 492 12.40 -23.53 23.98
CA ALA A 492 11.29 -24.46 24.07
C ALA A 492 11.22 -25.17 25.42
N GLY A 493 12.37 -25.48 26.03
CA GLY A 493 12.45 -26.03 27.39
C GLY A 493 11.92 -25.04 28.44
N VAL A 494 12.40 -23.79 28.41
CA VAL A 494 11.95 -22.74 29.35
C VAL A 494 10.46 -22.44 29.20
N GLN A 495 9.95 -22.42 27.97
CA GLN A 495 8.52 -22.21 27.75
C GLN A 495 7.68 -23.37 28.26
N ARG A 496 8.08 -24.62 27.99
CA ARG A 496 7.41 -25.80 28.52
C ARG A 496 7.37 -25.80 30.04
N GLU A 497 8.47 -25.45 30.70
CA GLU A 497 8.53 -25.33 32.16
C GLU A 497 7.59 -24.22 32.68
N ARG A 498 7.50 -23.08 31.98
CA ARG A 498 6.55 -22.02 32.34
C ARG A 498 5.10 -22.46 32.19
N ASP A 499 4.80 -23.18 31.11
CA ASP A 499 3.46 -23.69 30.85
C ASP A 499 3.08 -24.76 31.87
N GLU A 500 4.00 -25.68 32.21
CA GLU A 500 3.81 -26.68 33.26
C GLU A 500 3.49 -26.03 34.61
N ARG A 501 4.31 -25.06 35.06
CA ARG A 501 4.03 -24.31 36.30
C ARG A 501 2.70 -23.56 36.26
N ARG A 502 2.31 -23.04 35.09
CA ARG A 502 1.01 -22.39 34.90
C ARG A 502 -0.14 -23.40 35.05
N LEU A 503 -0.03 -24.57 34.42
CA LEU A 503 -1.06 -25.60 34.46
C LEU A 503 -1.18 -26.18 35.88
N GLU A 504 -0.08 -26.48 36.56
CA GLU A 504 -0.06 -26.91 37.98
C GLU A 504 -0.76 -25.89 38.89
N PHE A 505 -0.51 -24.59 38.67
CA PHE A 505 -1.19 -23.53 39.41
C PHE A 505 -2.70 -23.51 39.14
N ILE A 506 -3.13 -23.74 37.91
CA ILE A 506 -4.56 -23.79 37.56
C ILE A 506 -5.21 -25.02 38.20
N GLU A 507 -4.58 -26.19 38.11
CA GLU A 507 -5.04 -27.44 38.72
C GLU A 507 -5.19 -27.34 40.25
N SER A 508 -4.38 -26.48 40.91
CA SER A 508 -4.49 -26.21 42.35
C SER A 508 -5.84 -25.64 42.80
N PHE A 509 -6.67 -25.17 41.86
CA PHE A 509 -8.05 -24.71 42.12
C PHE A 509 -9.11 -25.84 42.04
N ASP A 510 -8.72 -27.11 42.11
CA ASP A 510 -9.63 -28.27 42.04
C ASP A 510 -10.43 -28.31 40.72
N VAL A 511 -9.71 -28.18 39.61
CA VAL A 511 -10.23 -28.23 38.24
C VAL A 511 -9.44 -29.24 37.40
N ASN A 512 -10.09 -29.86 36.43
CA ASN A 512 -9.42 -30.73 35.46
C ASN A 512 -8.89 -29.88 34.30
N VAL A 513 -7.69 -30.19 33.78
CA VAL A 513 -7.11 -29.48 32.64
C VAL A 513 -6.83 -30.46 31.49
N GLU A 514 -7.41 -30.21 30.32
CA GLU A 514 -7.13 -30.93 29.07
C GLU A 514 -6.36 -30.02 28.10
N VAL A 515 -5.20 -30.47 27.61
CA VAL A 515 -4.36 -29.72 26.68
C VAL A 515 -4.38 -30.38 25.30
N TYR A 516 -4.78 -29.62 24.28
CA TYR A 516 -4.80 -30.04 22.89
C TYR A 516 -3.77 -29.25 22.08
N TRP A 517 -2.84 -29.95 21.43
CA TRP A 517 -1.81 -29.29 20.63
C TRP A 517 -2.27 -29.01 19.21
N GLU A 518 -1.80 -27.90 18.61
CA GLU A 518 -2.12 -27.54 17.23
C GLU A 518 -1.87 -28.68 16.23
N CYS A 519 -0.75 -29.41 16.34
CA CYS A 519 -0.44 -30.51 15.45
C CYS A 519 -1.38 -31.71 15.63
N GLU A 520 -1.90 -31.92 16.84
CA GLU A 520 -2.88 -32.96 17.15
C GLU A 520 -4.24 -32.61 16.58
N ILE A 521 -4.68 -31.36 16.74
CA ILE A 521 -5.91 -30.85 16.12
C ILE A 521 -5.83 -30.96 14.59
N ARG A 522 -4.68 -30.60 13.98
CA ARG A 522 -4.44 -30.80 12.54
C ARG A 522 -4.52 -32.28 12.15
N GLY A 523 -3.99 -33.17 13.00
CA GLY A 523 -4.11 -34.62 12.85
C GLY A 523 -5.57 -35.11 12.91
N MET A 524 -6.35 -34.63 13.87
CA MET A 524 -7.79 -34.94 14.00
C MET A 524 -8.55 -34.46 12.76
N LEU A 525 -8.29 -33.23 12.31
CA LEU A 525 -8.86 -32.69 11.08
C LEU A 525 -8.48 -33.53 9.86
N SER A 526 -7.29 -34.14 9.79
CA SER A 526 -6.93 -35.02 8.66
C SER A 526 -7.74 -36.32 8.62
N ARG A 527 -8.27 -36.79 9.75
CA ARG A 527 -8.94 -38.09 9.89
C ARG A 527 -10.46 -37.98 9.97
N ASP A 528 -10.96 -36.93 10.59
CA ASP A 528 -12.39 -36.75 10.86
C ASP A 528 -13.04 -35.79 9.85
N ARG A 529 -13.92 -36.35 9.01
CA ARG A 529 -14.68 -35.58 8.02
C ARG A 529 -15.74 -34.66 8.65
N VAL A 530 -16.36 -35.06 9.75
CA VAL A 530 -17.38 -34.28 10.46
C VAL A 530 -16.74 -33.08 11.14
N MET A 531 -15.63 -33.28 11.85
CA MET A 531 -14.84 -32.20 12.45
C MET A 531 -14.37 -31.20 11.39
N ARG A 532 -13.85 -31.66 10.24
CA ARG A 532 -13.50 -30.77 9.11
C ARG A 532 -14.67 -29.93 8.65
N LEU A 533 -15.85 -30.54 8.50
CA LEU A 533 -17.04 -29.84 8.03
C LEU A 533 -17.48 -28.78 9.06
N LYS A 534 -17.40 -29.09 10.36
CA LYS A 534 -17.69 -28.14 11.44
C LYS A 534 -16.69 -26.98 11.48
N PHE A 535 -15.39 -27.27 11.38
CA PHE A 535 -14.36 -26.23 11.27
C PHE A 535 -14.56 -25.33 10.04
N LYS A 536 -14.99 -25.90 8.91
CA LYS A 536 -15.31 -25.16 7.68
C LYS A 536 -16.56 -24.29 7.82
N ASN A 537 -17.55 -24.74 8.60
CA ASN A 537 -18.83 -24.06 8.79
C ASN A 537 -18.86 -23.14 10.03
N TYR A 538 -17.75 -23.03 10.77
CA TYR A 538 -17.66 -22.15 11.94
C TYR A 538 -18.00 -20.70 11.56
N LEU A 539 -19.01 -20.16 12.25
CA LEU A 539 -19.41 -18.76 12.12
C LEU A 539 -18.52 -17.91 13.01
N ASP A 540 -17.58 -17.18 12.40
CA ASP A 540 -16.70 -16.30 13.15
C ASP A 540 -17.46 -15.11 13.76
N ASN A 541 -17.73 -15.19 15.06
CA ASN A 541 -18.32 -14.15 15.89
C ASN A 541 -17.26 -13.31 16.65
N GLY A 542 -15.98 -13.44 16.29
CA GLY A 542 -14.87 -12.71 16.90
C GLY A 542 -14.80 -11.24 16.52
N PRO A 543 -13.71 -10.55 16.88
CA PRO A 543 -13.48 -9.14 16.56
C PRO A 543 -13.65 -8.79 15.09
N ILE A 544 -13.87 -7.50 14.83
CA ILE A 544 -13.88 -6.95 13.48
C ILE A 544 -12.44 -6.84 12.98
N ASP A 545 -12.10 -7.61 11.95
CA ASP A 545 -10.94 -7.31 11.09
C ASP A 545 -11.34 -6.17 10.14
N ILE A 546 -10.93 -4.96 10.47
CA ILE A 546 -11.27 -3.74 9.71
C ILE A 546 -10.79 -3.85 8.25
N ARG A 547 -9.63 -4.48 8.00
CA ARG A 547 -9.07 -4.58 6.65
C ARG A 547 -9.83 -5.59 5.79
N SER A 548 -10.47 -6.59 6.40
CA SER A 548 -11.33 -7.55 5.68
C SER A 548 -12.51 -6.85 4.97
N ALA A 549 -13.01 -5.75 5.54
CA ALA A 549 -14.09 -4.94 4.98
C ALA A 549 -13.61 -3.91 3.94
N PHE A 550 -12.30 -3.79 3.69
CA PHE A 550 -11.78 -2.88 2.68
C PHE A 550 -11.79 -3.55 1.30
N PHE A 551 -12.73 -3.12 0.45
CA PHE A 551 -12.91 -3.60 -0.92
C PHE A 551 -12.60 -2.50 -1.95
N GLY A 552 -12.18 -2.91 -3.15
CA GLY A 552 -11.98 -2.01 -4.29
C GLY A 552 -13.28 -1.63 -5.00
N GLY A 553 -13.15 -1.16 -6.25
CA GLY A 553 -14.29 -0.92 -7.15
C GLY A 553 -14.91 -2.21 -7.70
N ARG A 554 -16.16 -2.12 -8.15
CA ARG A 554 -16.86 -3.22 -8.83
C ARG A 554 -16.39 -3.30 -10.28
N THR A 555 -15.92 -4.47 -10.70
CA THR A 555 -15.44 -4.69 -12.07
C THR A 555 -15.85 -6.06 -12.59
N GLY A 556 -16.36 -6.13 -13.81
CA GLY A 556 -16.62 -7.40 -14.49
C GLY A 556 -17.72 -7.29 -15.56
N PRO A 557 -17.79 -8.27 -16.47
CA PRO A 557 -18.90 -8.38 -17.41
C PRO A 557 -20.16 -8.90 -16.72
N LEU A 558 -21.31 -8.37 -17.14
CA LEU A 558 -22.63 -8.97 -16.96
C LEU A 558 -23.09 -9.70 -18.22
N LYS A 559 -22.46 -9.41 -19.37
CA LYS A 559 -22.62 -10.12 -20.64
C LYS A 559 -21.27 -10.21 -21.34
N LEU A 560 -20.97 -11.31 -22.03
CA LEU A 560 -19.69 -11.49 -22.74
C LEU A 560 -19.72 -10.96 -24.18
N PHE A 561 -20.89 -10.91 -24.81
CA PHE A 561 -21.02 -10.39 -26.17
C PHE A 561 -22.35 -9.67 -26.38
N HIS A 562 -22.32 -8.54 -27.08
CA HIS A 562 -23.51 -7.83 -27.51
C HIS A 562 -23.25 -7.13 -28.84
N LYS A 563 -24.22 -7.24 -29.76
CA LYS A 563 -24.23 -6.54 -31.04
C LYS A 563 -25.51 -5.73 -31.14
N THR A 564 -25.40 -4.47 -31.53
CA THR A 564 -26.56 -3.57 -31.63
C THR A 564 -27.59 -4.08 -32.64
N GLY A 565 -28.85 -4.17 -32.21
CA GLY A 565 -30.01 -4.35 -33.09
C GLY A 565 -30.51 -3.03 -33.71
N GLU A 566 -31.58 -3.11 -34.51
CA GLU A 566 -32.25 -1.93 -35.08
C GLU A 566 -32.88 -1.09 -33.95
N GLY A 567 -32.72 0.24 -34.00
CA GLY A 567 -33.21 1.16 -32.97
C GLY A 567 -32.43 1.16 -31.64
N GLN A 568 -31.38 0.33 -31.52
CA GLN A 568 -30.60 0.17 -30.29
C GLN A 568 -29.22 0.83 -30.40
N LYS A 569 -28.68 1.32 -29.27
CA LYS A 569 -27.35 1.90 -29.14
C LYS A 569 -26.59 1.27 -27.97
N ILE A 570 -25.27 1.09 -28.10
CA ILE A 570 -24.37 0.84 -26.97
C ILE A 570 -23.71 2.16 -26.56
N SER A 571 -23.71 2.46 -25.27
CA SER A 571 -23.06 3.64 -24.68
C SER A 571 -22.02 3.21 -23.64
N TYR A 572 -20.90 3.94 -23.58
CA TYR A 572 -19.84 3.76 -22.59
C TYR A 572 -19.71 5.07 -21.82
N TYR A 573 -20.24 5.08 -20.60
CA TYR A 573 -20.19 6.26 -19.73
C TYR A 573 -19.18 6.08 -18.59
N ASP A 574 -18.45 7.15 -18.29
CA ASP A 574 -17.47 7.25 -17.20
C ASP A 574 -17.87 8.39 -16.25
N VAL A 575 -17.73 8.18 -14.95
CA VAL A 575 -18.02 9.22 -13.94
C VAL A 575 -16.86 10.20 -13.88
N THR A 576 -17.16 11.48 -14.12
CA THR A 576 -16.17 12.55 -14.05
C THR A 576 -15.58 12.65 -12.65
N SER A 577 -14.37 12.12 -12.48
CA SER A 577 -13.59 12.15 -11.22
C SER A 577 -14.37 11.57 -10.02
N LEU A 578 -14.79 10.30 -10.12
CA LEU A 578 -15.57 9.59 -9.09
C LEU A 578 -15.03 9.79 -7.65
N TYR A 579 -13.78 9.41 -7.37
CA TYR A 579 -13.29 9.49 -5.99
C TYR A 579 -13.22 10.92 -5.44
N PRO A 580 -12.77 11.94 -6.20
CA PRO A 580 -12.92 13.34 -5.80
C PRO A 580 -14.37 13.76 -5.52
N PHE A 581 -15.33 13.35 -6.35
CA PHE A 581 -16.76 13.60 -6.10
C PHE A 581 -17.20 13.01 -4.77
N ILE A 582 -16.92 11.72 -4.56
CA ILE A 582 -17.24 10.99 -3.34
C ILE A 582 -16.61 11.64 -2.12
N ASN A 583 -15.35 12.05 -2.20
CA ASN A 583 -14.67 12.75 -1.11
C ASN A 583 -15.31 14.11 -0.76
N MET A 584 -16.02 14.75 -1.68
CA MET A 584 -16.77 15.98 -1.39
C MET A 584 -18.20 15.75 -0.91
N SER A 585 -18.86 14.69 -1.37
CA SER A 585 -20.27 14.42 -1.06
C SER A 585 -20.48 13.51 0.14
N THR A 586 -19.45 12.80 0.59
CA THR A 586 -19.55 11.79 1.65
C THR A 586 -19.30 12.34 3.05
N ARG A 587 -20.12 11.91 4.00
CA ARG A 587 -19.91 12.05 5.45
C ARG A 587 -18.87 11.04 5.94
N TYR A 588 -17.76 11.52 6.52
CA TYR A 588 -16.69 10.65 7.02
C TYR A 588 -16.75 10.44 8.53
N PRO A 589 -16.52 9.21 9.04
CA PRO A 589 -16.31 8.96 10.47
C PRO A 589 -14.97 9.53 10.94
N ILE A 590 -14.98 10.19 12.11
CA ILE A 590 -13.78 10.81 12.69
C ILE A 590 -13.57 10.38 14.14
N GLY A 591 -12.35 10.55 14.64
CA GLY A 591 -11.95 10.07 15.97
C GLY A 591 -11.87 8.55 16.08
N HIS A 592 -12.18 8.03 17.27
CA HIS A 592 -12.18 6.61 17.59
C HIS A 592 -13.61 6.13 17.86
N PRO A 593 -13.97 4.89 17.47
CA PRO A 593 -15.31 4.35 17.65
C PRO A 593 -15.57 3.91 19.09
N VAL A 594 -16.85 3.78 19.43
CA VAL A 594 -17.33 2.99 20.56
C VAL A 594 -17.50 1.55 20.09
N VAL A 595 -16.92 0.60 20.84
CA VAL A 595 -16.99 -0.83 20.53
C VAL A 595 -18.20 -1.44 21.21
N HIS A 596 -19.07 -2.10 20.44
CA HIS A 596 -20.21 -2.86 20.95
C HIS A 596 -20.02 -4.36 20.69
N ILE A 597 -20.10 -5.14 21.76
CA ILE A 597 -20.06 -6.61 21.76
C ILE A 597 -21.49 -7.10 22.01
N LEU A 598 -22.20 -7.45 20.93
CA LEU A 598 -23.65 -7.70 20.98
C LEU A 598 -23.98 -9.20 20.93
N ASN A 599 -23.57 -9.91 19.87
CA ASN A 599 -23.91 -11.32 19.64
C ASN A 599 -25.42 -11.63 19.73
N ASN A 600 -26.26 -10.73 19.20
CA ASN A 600 -27.72 -10.84 19.28
C ASN A 600 -28.31 -11.36 17.97
N ASP A 601 -29.31 -12.24 18.07
CA ASP A 601 -30.18 -12.56 16.94
C ASP A 601 -31.13 -11.40 16.69
N VAL A 602 -31.32 -11.05 15.41
CA VAL A 602 -32.14 -9.91 14.96
C VAL A 602 -32.94 -10.30 13.72
N ASN A 603 -33.84 -9.44 13.28
CA ASN A 603 -34.50 -9.57 11.98
C ASN A 603 -34.56 -8.20 11.30
N TRP A 604 -33.40 -7.70 10.85
CA TRP A 604 -33.35 -6.42 10.15
C TRP A 604 -33.67 -6.64 8.68
N THR A 605 -34.73 -5.98 8.23
CA THR A 605 -35.26 -6.08 6.86
C THR A 605 -35.37 -4.72 6.19
N GLN A 606 -35.25 -3.63 6.97
CA GLN A 606 -35.32 -2.26 6.49
C GLN A 606 -34.18 -1.43 7.07
N PRO A 607 -33.73 -0.36 6.39
CA PRO A 607 -32.67 0.53 6.91
C PRO A 607 -32.94 1.10 8.30
N SER A 608 -34.21 1.32 8.67
CA SER A 608 -34.63 1.81 9.98
C SER A 608 -34.32 0.84 11.13
N ASP A 609 -34.13 -0.44 10.84
CA ASP A 609 -33.80 -1.45 11.85
C ASP A 609 -32.33 -1.33 12.31
N ASN A 610 -31.47 -0.77 11.45
CA ASN A 610 -30.08 -0.48 11.80
C ASN A 610 -29.98 0.83 12.60
N THR A 611 -29.93 0.70 13.93
CA THR A 611 -29.79 1.85 14.84
C THR A 611 -28.39 2.48 14.84
N PHE A 612 -27.43 1.94 14.09
CA PHE A 612 -26.05 2.42 14.03
C PHE A 612 -25.79 3.14 12.70
N GLU A 613 -26.10 4.44 12.67
CA GLU A 613 -26.03 5.27 11.45
C GLU A 613 -24.63 5.29 10.82
N LEU A 614 -23.58 5.44 11.64
CA LEU A 614 -22.20 5.53 11.19
C LEU A 614 -21.34 4.49 11.88
N ALA A 615 -21.29 3.30 11.29
CA ALA A 615 -20.60 2.17 11.91
C ALA A 615 -20.00 1.20 10.91
N LEU A 616 -19.01 0.45 11.38
CA LEU A 616 -18.56 -0.79 10.75
C LEU A 616 -19.19 -1.94 11.52
N LEU A 617 -19.96 -2.79 10.85
CA LEU A 617 -20.74 -3.85 11.47
C LEU A 617 -20.23 -5.22 11.02
N LYS A 618 -20.20 -6.17 11.95
CA LYS A 618 -20.04 -7.61 11.66
C LYS A 618 -21.37 -8.30 11.90
N ILE A 619 -21.96 -8.83 10.84
CA ILE A 619 -23.34 -9.32 10.82
C ILE A 619 -23.45 -10.62 10.03
N PHE A 620 -24.46 -11.44 10.31
CA PHE A 620 -24.87 -12.51 9.41
C PHE A 620 -25.98 -12.00 8.51
N VAL A 621 -25.76 -12.02 7.20
CA VAL A 621 -26.68 -11.47 6.20
C VAL A 621 -27.08 -12.54 5.19
N ILE A 622 -28.35 -12.49 4.78
CA ILE A 622 -28.95 -13.35 3.78
C ILE A 622 -29.45 -12.47 2.62
N PRO A 623 -28.94 -12.66 1.38
CA PRO A 623 -29.47 -11.94 0.22
C PRO A 623 -30.89 -12.38 -0.16
N PRO A 624 -31.68 -11.53 -0.85
CA PRO A 624 -32.95 -11.94 -1.43
C PRO A 624 -32.75 -13.02 -2.51
N ARG A 625 -33.79 -13.80 -2.82
CA ARG A 625 -33.72 -14.87 -3.84
C ARG A 625 -33.60 -14.33 -5.26
N SER A 626 -34.07 -13.12 -5.50
CA SER A 626 -33.96 -12.39 -6.77
C SER A 626 -33.72 -10.91 -6.47
N ILE A 627 -32.89 -10.27 -7.28
CA ILE A 627 -32.52 -8.85 -7.19
C ILE A 627 -31.92 -8.41 -8.53
N ASP A 628 -32.10 -7.14 -8.90
CA ASP A 628 -31.53 -6.58 -10.12
C ASP A 628 -30.00 -6.60 -10.10
N ILE A 629 -29.41 -6.09 -9.03
CA ILE A 629 -27.96 -5.95 -8.87
C ILE A 629 -27.57 -6.30 -7.41
N PRO A 630 -26.73 -7.33 -7.18
CA PRO A 630 -26.27 -7.65 -5.84
C PRO A 630 -25.48 -6.49 -5.20
N VAL A 631 -25.66 -6.28 -3.89
CA VAL A 631 -25.16 -5.09 -3.19
C VAL A 631 -23.91 -5.36 -2.37
N LEU A 632 -23.95 -6.37 -1.49
CA LEU A 632 -22.87 -6.58 -0.51
C LEU A 632 -21.70 -7.35 -1.11
N PRO A 633 -20.46 -6.85 -0.94
CA PRO A 633 -19.27 -7.53 -1.42
C PRO A 633 -18.87 -8.71 -0.52
N MET A 634 -18.16 -9.67 -1.11
CA MET A 634 -17.50 -10.77 -0.43
C MET A 634 -16.13 -11.03 -1.07
N LYS A 635 -15.13 -11.36 -0.25
CA LYS A 635 -13.85 -11.88 -0.71
C LYS A 635 -13.81 -13.40 -0.57
N ILE A 636 -13.40 -14.09 -1.63
CA ILE A 636 -13.27 -15.55 -1.65
C ILE A 636 -11.88 -15.93 -2.20
N GLY A 637 -11.18 -16.80 -1.47
CA GLY A 637 -9.83 -17.29 -1.78
C GLY A 637 -8.93 -17.18 -0.54
N ASP A 638 -7.96 -18.09 -0.41
CA ASP A 638 -7.02 -18.10 0.73
C ASP A 638 -5.79 -17.20 0.48
N ASP A 639 -5.23 -17.22 -0.73
CA ASP A 639 -4.00 -16.47 -1.10
C ASP A 639 -4.23 -15.34 -2.13
N ASP A 640 -5.27 -15.44 -2.98
CA ASP A 640 -5.68 -14.42 -3.95
C ASP A 640 -7.20 -14.18 -3.83
N GLU A 641 -7.57 -13.25 -2.95
CA GLU A 641 -8.95 -12.92 -2.64
C GLU A 641 -9.65 -12.27 -3.85
N ARG A 642 -10.63 -12.97 -4.44
CA ARG A 642 -11.51 -12.41 -5.47
C ARG A 642 -12.63 -11.61 -4.82
N LEU A 643 -12.78 -10.35 -5.25
CA LEU A 643 -13.95 -9.52 -4.92
C LEU A 643 -15.14 -9.90 -5.79
N LEU A 644 -16.19 -10.39 -5.13
CA LEU A 644 -17.45 -10.86 -5.69
C LEU A 644 -18.63 -10.13 -5.04
N PHE A 645 -19.79 -10.17 -5.70
CA PHE A 645 -21.07 -9.69 -5.17
C PHE A 645 -22.11 -10.81 -5.32
N PRO A 646 -22.04 -11.89 -4.51
CA PRO A 646 -22.88 -13.06 -4.71
C PRO A 646 -24.26 -12.94 -4.04
N LEU A 647 -25.23 -13.73 -4.51
CA LEU A 647 -26.50 -14.02 -3.83
C LEU A 647 -26.48 -15.32 -3.02
N CYS A 648 -25.42 -16.10 -3.16
CA CYS A 648 -25.18 -17.33 -2.39
C CYS A 648 -23.69 -17.53 -2.13
N SER A 649 -23.30 -17.45 -0.85
CA SER A 649 -21.90 -17.66 -0.43
C SER A 649 -21.40 -19.08 -0.74
N THR A 650 -22.27 -20.08 -0.64
CA THR A 650 -21.93 -21.48 -0.95
C THR A 650 -21.65 -21.67 -2.44
N CYS A 651 -22.52 -21.17 -3.33
CA CYS A 651 -22.28 -21.24 -4.78
C CYS A 651 -20.97 -20.56 -5.19
N ALA A 652 -20.65 -19.41 -4.60
CA ALA A 652 -19.43 -18.67 -4.91
C ALA A 652 -18.15 -19.40 -4.43
N LYS A 653 -18.25 -20.21 -3.36
CA LYS A 653 -17.17 -21.08 -2.87
C LYS A 653 -17.03 -22.37 -3.69
N GLU A 654 -18.14 -22.93 -4.16
CA GLU A 654 -18.16 -24.14 -5.00
C GLU A 654 -17.66 -23.88 -6.42
N ASN A 655 -17.76 -22.63 -6.90
CA ASN A 655 -17.32 -22.22 -8.24
C ASN A 655 -16.16 -21.20 -8.17
N PRO A 656 -14.98 -21.62 -7.68
CA PRO A 656 -13.87 -20.70 -7.41
C PRO A 656 -13.24 -20.08 -8.66
N ASN A 657 -13.55 -20.58 -9.86
CA ASN A 657 -13.02 -20.04 -11.13
C ASN A 657 -14.13 -19.51 -12.06
N GLY A 658 -15.37 -19.36 -11.54
CA GLY A 658 -16.55 -19.25 -12.39
C GLY A 658 -16.97 -20.61 -12.94
N ASP A 659 -18.01 -20.61 -13.79
CA ASP A 659 -18.51 -21.81 -14.48
C ASP A 659 -19.19 -21.41 -15.80
N VAL A 660 -19.44 -22.37 -16.69
CA VAL A 660 -20.21 -22.21 -17.92
C VAL A 660 -21.36 -23.22 -17.89
N ASN A 661 -22.59 -22.74 -17.70
CA ASN A 661 -23.74 -23.62 -17.48
C ASN A 661 -25.04 -22.95 -17.91
N GLU A 662 -25.68 -23.52 -18.94
CA GLU A 662 -26.95 -23.06 -19.51
C GLU A 662 -28.09 -23.04 -18.49
N ASN A 663 -28.18 -24.10 -17.68
CA ASN A 663 -29.30 -24.37 -16.77
C ASN A 663 -28.95 -24.03 -15.30
N TYR A 664 -28.02 -23.09 -15.09
CA TYR A 664 -27.58 -22.72 -13.75
C TYR A 664 -28.75 -22.17 -12.91
N SER A 665 -29.00 -22.80 -11.77
CA SER A 665 -29.96 -22.34 -10.77
C SER A 665 -29.55 -22.84 -9.38
N CYS A 666 -29.54 -21.93 -8.41
CA CYS A 666 -29.12 -22.19 -7.05
C CYS A 666 -30.16 -23.04 -6.30
N LYS A 667 -29.69 -24.13 -5.66
CA LYS A 667 -30.53 -25.06 -4.88
C LYS A 667 -30.32 -24.92 -3.36
N HIS A 668 -29.55 -23.93 -2.92
CA HIS A 668 -29.18 -23.75 -1.53
C HIS A 668 -30.30 -23.09 -0.70
N THR A 669 -30.37 -23.49 0.57
CA THR A 669 -31.25 -22.87 1.58
C THR A 669 -30.78 -21.45 1.93
N ASP A 670 -31.64 -20.62 2.51
CA ASP A 670 -31.28 -19.23 2.88
C ASP A 670 -30.11 -19.16 3.87
N GLN A 671 -30.02 -20.12 4.79
CA GLN A 671 -28.87 -20.23 5.70
C GLN A 671 -27.55 -20.54 4.96
N GLN A 672 -27.58 -21.40 3.94
CA GLN A 672 -26.40 -21.71 3.11
C GLN A 672 -26.04 -20.57 2.15
N ARG A 673 -27.03 -19.74 1.77
CA ARG A 673 -26.84 -18.57 0.92
C ARG A 673 -26.17 -17.43 1.69
N GLY A 674 -26.52 -17.25 2.96
CA GLY A 674 -25.98 -16.20 3.82
C GLY A 674 -24.49 -16.36 4.18
N TRP A 675 -23.91 -15.30 4.74
CA TRP A 675 -22.53 -15.29 5.26
C TRP A 675 -22.34 -14.24 6.36
N VAL A 676 -21.23 -14.36 7.09
CA VAL A 676 -20.77 -13.30 7.99
C VAL A 676 -20.11 -12.20 7.16
N SER A 677 -20.77 -11.05 7.07
CA SER A 677 -20.26 -9.86 6.39
C SER A 677 -19.69 -8.87 7.40
N THR A 678 -18.57 -8.25 7.04
CA THR A 678 -18.11 -7.02 7.70
C THR A 678 -18.29 -5.87 6.70
N CYS A 679 -19.21 -4.97 6.96
CA CYS A 679 -19.60 -3.92 6.02
C CYS A 679 -19.88 -2.57 6.70
N THR A 680 -19.81 -1.50 5.92
CA THR A 680 -20.21 -0.17 6.37
C THR A 680 -21.72 -0.09 6.57
N SER A 681 -22.16 0.75 7.50
CA SER A 681 -23.58 1.07 7.68
C SER A 681 -24.23 1.58 6.39
N ILE A 682 -23.51 2.35 5.56
CA ILE A 682 -24.02 2.86 4.29
C ILE A 682 -24.28 1.74 3.27
N GLU A 683 -23.39 0.76 3.14
CA GLU A 683 -23.62 -0.39 2.25
C GLU A 683 -24.71 -1.33 2.78
N LEU A 684 -24.73 -1.54 4.10
CA LEU A 684 -25.78 -2.34 4.73
C LEU A 684 -27.15 -1.74 4.48
N ASN A 685 -27.30 -0.43 4.65
CA ASN A 685 -28.57 0.25 4.45
C ASN A 685 -29.03 0.17 2.98
N GLU A 686 -28.13 0.28 2.01
CA GLU A 686 -28.49 0.02 0.59
C GLU A 686 -28.89 -1.44 0.36
N ALA A 687 -28.23 -2.40 1.00
CA ALA A 687 -28.58 -3.82 0.87
C ALA A 687 -29.97 -4.12 1.45
N LEU A 688 -30.31 -3.55 2.61
CA LEU A 688 -31.63 -3.71 3.24
C LEU A 688 -32.76 -3.17 2.35
N LYS A 689 -32.56 -2.04 1.67
CA LYS A 689 -33.54 -1.50 0.69
C LYS A 689 -33.82 -2.48 -0.45
N GLU A 690 -32.82 -3.28 -0.80
CA GLU A 690 -32.89 -4.27 -1.88
C GLU A 690 -33.26 -5.68 -1.39
N GLY A 691 -33.81 -5.81 -0.17
CA GLY A 691 -34.39 -7.05 0.33
C GLY A 691 -33.42 -8.02 1.00
N TYR A 692 -32.21 -7.57 1.37
CA TYR A 692 -31.33 -8.36 2.23
C TYR A 692 -31.92 -8.44 3.64
N VAL A 693 -31.65 -9.54 4.35
CA VAL A 693 -32.09 -9.75 5.74
C VAL A 693 -30.88 -10.00 6.62
N VAL A 694 -30.78 -9.26 7.73
CA VAL A 694 -29.80 -9.55 8.79
C VAL A 694 -30.48 -10.39 9.85
N THR A 695 -29.91 -11.56 10.14
CA THR A 695 -30.43 -12.47 11.17
C THR A 695 -29.62 -12.43 12.46
N LYS A 696 -28.40 -11.88 12.43
CA LYS A 696 -27.53 -11.80 13.60
C LYS A 696 -26.56 -10.63 13.54
N VAL A 697 -26.35 -9.96 14.67
CA VAL A 697 -25.36 -8.88 14.84
C VAL A 697 -24.30 -9.33 15.85
N PHE A 698 -23.05 -9.41 15.41
CA PHE A 698 -21.94 -9.88 16.24
C PHE A 698 -21.25 -8.71 16.96
N ARG A 699 -20.76 -7.74 16.19
CA ARG A 699 -19.94 -6.61 16.66
C ARG A 699 -20.26 -5.34 15.90
N VAL A 700 -20.12 -4.19 16.56
CA VAL A 700 -20.28 -2.88 15.93
C VAL A 700 -19.16 -1.95 16.41
N LEU A 701 -18.50 -1.28 15.46
CA LEU A 701 -17.64 -0.13 15.73
C LEU A 701 -18.40 1.13 15.35
N GLU A 702 -19.00 1.78 16.35
CA GLU A 702 -19.86 2.95 16.15
C GLU A 702 -19.08 4.26 16.28
N TYR A 703 -19.14 5.09 15.25
CA TYR A 703 -18.54 6.42 15.26
C TYR A 703 -19.59 7.47 15.63
N LYS A 704 -19.47 8.01 16.85
CA LYS A 704 -20.36 9.08 17.35
C LYS A 704 -20.07 10.46 16.74
N LYS A 705 -18.96 10.59 16.02
CA LYS A 705 -18.52 11.85 15.40
C LYS A 705 -18.27 11.64 13.92
N TYR A 706 -18.60 12.67 13.14
CA TYR A 706 -18.40 12.71 11.70
C TYR A 706 -17.98 14.09 11.23
N ASP A 707 -17.47 14.16 10.00
CA ASP A 707 -17.19 15.41 9.30
C ASP A 707 -17.61 15.31 7.82
N ASP A 708 -18.52 16.19 7.41
CA ASP A 708 -18.98 16.34 6.02
C ASP A 708 -18.02 17.21 5.18
N ASN A 709 -17.02 17.82 5.82
CA ASN A 709 -16.06 18.75 5.21
C ASN A 709 -14.61 18.25 5.25
N LEU A 710 -14.34 17.02 5.72
CA LEU A 710 -12.98 16.49 5.91
C LEU A 710 -12.06 16.69 4.70
N PHE A 711 -12.56 16.36 3.50
CA PHE A 711 -11.79 16.49 2.26
C PHE A 711 -12.20 17.68 1.39
N ARG A 712 -13.32 18.36 1.68
CA ARG A 712 -13.85 19.42 0.81
C ARG A 712 -12.84 20.54 0.56
N PRO A 713 -12.12 21.10 1.55
CA PRO A 713 -11.10 22.12 1.30
C PRO A 713 -9.98 21.63 0.36
N TYR A 714 -9.47 20.42 0.60
CA TYR A 714 -8.42 19.81 -0.24
C TYR A 714 -8.90 19.57 -1.67
N ILE A 715 -10.11 19.02 -1.85
CA ILE A 715 -10.65 18.77 -3.19
C ILE A 715 -10.95 20.08 -3.91
N ARG A 716 -11.52 21.09 -3.25
CA ARG A 716 -11.76 22.42 -3.86
C ARG A 716 -10.47 23.05 -4.36
N GLU A 717 -9.40 23.00 -3.57
CA GLU A 717 -8.09 23.53 -3.93
C GLU A 717 -7.56 22.92 -5.24
N PHE A 718 -7.43 21.59 -5.29
CA PHE A 718 -6.87 20.94 -6.48
C PHE A 718 -7.86 20.83 -7.65
N MET A 719 -9.17 20.79 -7.39
CA MET A 719 -10.16 20.80 -8.45
C MET A 719 -10.23 22.15 -9.14
N ALA A 720 -10.13 23.26 -8.40
CA ALA A 720 -10.01 24.60 -8.98
C ALA A 720 -8.79 24.67 -9.91
N GLN A 721 -7.62 24.20 -9.45
CA GLN A 721 -6.41 24.15 -10.27
C GLN A 721 -6.58 23.28 -11.53
N LYS A 722 -7.21 22.10 -11.38
CA LYS A 722 -7.49 21.22 -12.51
C LYS A 722 -8.40 21.89 -13.54
N ILE A 723 -9.45 22.58 -13.10
CA ILE A 723 -10.40 23.28 -13.97
C ILE A 723 -9.73 24.48 -14.64
N HIS A 724 -9.01 25.33 -13.89
CA HIS A 724 -8.22 26.45 -14.42
C HIS A 724 -7.26 26.00 -15.52
N ALA A 725 -6.54 24.91 -15.26
CA ALA A 725 -5.56 24.33 -16.18
C ALA A 725 -6.19 23.55 -17.35
N SER A 726 -7.46 23.17 -17.25
CA SER A 726 -8.23 22.59 -18.36
C SER A 726 -8.71 23.66 -19.34
N GLY A 727 -9.03 24.86 -18.85
CA GLY A 727 -9.78 25.86 -19.63
C GLY A 727 -11.26 25.47 -19.76
N PHE A 728 -12.02 26.27 -20.51
CA PHE A 728 -13.42 25.95 -20.84
C PHE A 728 -13.49 24.89 -21.94
N ASP A 729 -14.47 23.99 -21.83
CA ASP A 729 -14.80 23.04 -22.88
C ASP A 729 -15.27 23.76 -24.15
N ASN A 730 -15.11 23.13 -25.31
CA ASN A 730 -15.42 23.74 -26.61
C ASN A 730 -16.88 24.22 -26.73
N ASP A 731 -17.83 23.55 -26.06
CA ASP A 731 -19.26 23.90 -26.09
C ASP A 731 -19.62 25.13 -25.23
N ILE A 732 -18.71 25.52 -24.33
CA ILE A 732 -18.84 26.63 -23.39
C ILE A 732 -17.95 27.80 -23.85
N LYS A 733 -16.76 27.49 -24.34
CA LYS A 733 -15.71 28.46 -24.66
C LYS A 733 -16.18 29.50 -25.67
N GLY A 734 -16.08 30.77 -25.31
CA GLY A 734 -16.46 31.90 -26.15
C GLY A 734 -17.93 32.31 -26.02
N ASP A 735 -18.76 31.53 -25.33
CA ASP A 735 -20.12 31.91 -24.95
C ASP A 735 -20.12 32.46 -23.51
N GLN A 736 -20.19 33.79 -23.38
CA GLN A 736 -20.08 34.47 -22.09
C GLN A 736 -21.14 34.00 -21.09
N GLN A 737 -22.37 33.74 -21.53
CA GLN A 737 -23.44 33.32 -20.63
C GLN A 737 -23.20 31.91 -20.11
N LYS A 738 -22.75 30.99 -20.98
CA LYS A 738 -22.39 29.62 -20.57
C LYS A 738 -21.16 29.59 -19.66
N GLU A 739 -20.15 30.41 -19.94
CA GLU A 739 -18.96 30.54 -19.09
C GLU A 739 -19.34 31.05 -17.68
N GLU A 740 -20.16 32.09 -17.59
CA GLU A 740 -20.64 32.63 -16.32
C GLU A 740 -21.51 31.63 -15.56
N ASN A 741 -22.40 30.92 -16.26
CA ASN A 741 -23.23 29.87 -15.67
C ASN A 741 -22.36 28.71 -15.13
N PHE A 742 -21.36 28.25 -15.88
CA PHE A 742 -20.45 27.20 -15.45
C PHE A 742 -19.68 27.59 -14.18
N ILE A 743 -19.15 28.82 -14.12
CA ILE A 743 -18.46 29.35 -12.92
C ILE A 743 -19.42 29.41 -11.73
N LYS A 744 -20.63 29.92 -11.95
CA LYS A 744 -21.67 30.01 -10.91
C LYS A 744 -22.04 28.63 -10.38
N GLU A 745 -22.27 27.66 -11.25
CA GLU A 745 -22.61 26.28 -10.90
C GLU A 745 -21.47 25.58 -10.13
N CYS A 746 -20.21 25.78 -10.52
CA CYS A 746 -19.06 25.26 -9.77
C CYS A 746 -19.04 25.77 -8.31
N LYS A 747 -19.40 27.04 -8.10
CA LYS A 747 -19.46 27.65 -6.78
C LYS A 747 -20.70 27.19 -6.00
N GLU A 748 -21.87 27.17 -6.63
CA GLU A 748 -23.14 26.82 -5.98
C GLU A 748 -23.22 25.33 -5.62
N LYS A 749 -22.84 24.42 -6.54
CA LYS A 749 -22.90 22.97 -6.32
C LYS A 749 -21.78 22.47 -5.41
N PHE A 750 -20.55 23.00 -5.56
CA PHE A 750 -19.36 22.39 -4.96
C PHE A 750 -18.54 23.34 -4.07
N GLY A 751 -18.84 24.65 -4.10
CA GLY A 751 -18.02 25.66 -3.42
C GLY A 751 -16.64 25.86 -4.06
N ILE A 752 -16.48 25.49 -5.34
CA ILE A 752 -15.23 25.65 -6.08
C ILE A 752 -15.22 27.07 -6.66
N ILE A 753 -14.22 27.86 -6.28
CA ILE A 753 -14.06 29.23 -6.76
C ILE A 753 -13.22 29.20 -8.03
N ILE A 754 -13.82 29.57 -9.15
CA ILE A 754 -13.16 29.64 -10.46
C ILE A 754 -12.96 31.11 -10.84
N GLU A 755 -11.70 31.52 -10.95
CA GLU A 755 -11.28 32.81 -11.53
C GLU A 755 -11.15 32.68 -13.05
N LYS A 756 -11.94 33.46 -13.79
CA LYS A 756 -12.00 33.41 -15.27
C LYS A 756 -10.63 33.71 -15.90
N GLU A 757 -9.86 34.59 -15.29
CA GLU A 757 -8.55 35.05 -15.78
C GLU A 757 -7.49 33.93 -15.72
N LYS A 758 -7.71 32.92 -14.87
CA LYS A 758 -6.84 31.75 -14.70
C LYS A 758 -7.22 30.58 -15.61
N MET A 759 -8.35 30.65 -16.33
CA MET A 759 -8.83 29.60 -17.24
C MET A 759 -7.97 29.53 -18.50
N LYS A 760 -6.79 28.91 -18.39
CA LYS A 760 -5.80 28.76 -19.45
C LYS A 760 -5.33 27.32 -19.51
N VAL A 761 -5.38 26.75 -20.71
CA VAL A 761 -4.93 25.37 -20.95
C VAL A 761 -3.46 25.22 -20.52
N ASN A 762 -3.22 24.39 -19.52
CA ASN A 762 -1.90 24.01 -19.03
C ASN A 762 -1.93 22.52 -18.66
N LYS A 763 -1.38 21.67 -19.54
CA LYS A 763 -1.45 20.21 -19.38
C LYS A 763 -0.74 19.72 -18.10
N GLY A 764 0.28 20.44 -17.63
CA GLY A 764 1.18 20.03 -16.55
C GLY A 764 0.52 20.27 -15.21
N LYS A 765 0.07 21.51 -14.99
CA LYS A 765 -0.76 21.88 -13.84
C LYS A 765 -2.00 20.99 -13.75
N ARG A 766 -2.67 20.72 -14.87
CA ARG A 766 -3.83 19.81 -14.92
C ARG A 766 -3.45 18.40 -14.46
N THR A 767 -2.31 17.88 -14.91
CA THR A 767 -1.86 16.52 -14.57
C THR A 767 -1.45 16.43 -13.10
N GLN A 768 -0.70 17.40 -12.59
CA GLN A 768 -0.34 17.49 -11.17
C GLN A 768 -1.58 17.58 -10.27
N ALA A 769 -2.52 18.46 -10.58
CA ALA A 769 -3.77 18.59 -9.84
C ALA A 769 -4.57 17.28 -9.83
N LYS A 770 -4.67 16.60 -11.00
CA LYS A 770 -5.30 15.27 -11.11
C LYS A 770 -4.59 14.23 -10.23
N LEU A 771 -3.26 14.25 -10.19
CA LEU A 771 -2.48 13.36 -9.33
C LEU A 771 -2.78 13.64 -7.84
N CYS A 772 -2.85 14.89 -7.41
CA CYS A 772 -3.19 15.25 -6.03
C CYS A 772 -4.58 14.75 -5.63
N LEU A 773 -5.57 14.97 -6.49
CA LEU A 773 -6.96 14.54 -6.27
C LEU A 773 -7.10 13.02 -6.07
N ASN A 774 -6.32 12.22 -6.79
CA ASN A 774 -6.47 10.76 -6.81
C ASN A 774 -5.55 9.99 -5.84
N ASN A 775 -4.46 10.59 -5.36
CA ASN A 775 -3.44 9.88 -4.58
C ASN A 775 -3.51 10.09 -3.06
N LEU A 776 -4.37 10.98 -2.55
CA LEU A 776 -4.49 11.22 -1.12
C LEU A 776 -5.22 10.08 -0.39
N TRP A 777 -6.47 9.79 -0.76
CA TRP A 777 -7.35 8.93 0.03
C TRP A 777 -6.82 7.49 0.17
N GLY A 778 -6.18 6.96 -0.87
CA GLY A 778 -5.56 5.63 -0.86
C GLY A 778 -4.37 5.52 0.09
N ARG A 779 -3.71 6.64 0.44
CA ARG A 779 -2.58 6.67 1.37
C ARG A 779 -3.00 6.40 2.82
N PHE A 780 -4.28 6.55 3.17
CA PHE A 780 -4.75 6.20 4.52
C PHE A 780 -4.81 4.68 4.77
N SER A 781 -4.92 3.85 3.72
CA SER A 781 -5.01 2.39 3.83
C SER A 781 -3.69 1.65 3.64
N LEU A 782 -2.54 2.33 3.83
CA LEU A 782 -1.21 1.72 3.76
C LEU A 782 -1.16 0.37 4.48
N ARG A 783 -0.61 -0.64 3.79
CA ARG A 783 -0.39 -1.95 4.38
C ARG A 783 0.83 -1.89 5.30
N ASN A 784 0.64 -2.21 6.58
CA ASN A 784 1.68 -2.12 7.59
C ASN A 784 2.48 -3.43 7.77
N PHE A 785 2.01 -4.55 7.20
CA PHE A 785 2.60 -5.89 7.37
C PHE A 785 2.86 -6.62 6.05
N GLY A 786 3.73 -7.64 6.04
CA GLY A 786 3.96 -8.49 4.87
C GLY A 786 4.76 -7.83 3.73
N LEU A 787 5.41 -6.71 4.01
CA LEU A 787 6.36 -6.07 3.09
C LEU A 787 7.78 -6.52 3.44
N SER A 788 8.48 -7.09 2.46
CA SER A 788 9.90 -7.43 2.62
C SER A 788 10.73 -6.16 2.78
N GLN A 789 11.59 -6.17 3.80
CA GLN A 789 12.59 -5.16 4.10
C GLN A 789 13.97 -5.76 3.85
N CYS A 790 14.95 -4.88 3.62
CA CYS A 790 16.32 -5.30 3.35
C CYS A 790 17.31 -4.45 4.11
N VAL A 791 18.40 -5.09 4.53
CA VAL A 791 19.57 -4.45 5.14
C VAL A 791 20.79 -5.01 4.46
N VAL A 792 21.69 -4.12 4.03
CA VAL A 792 23.04 -4.48 3.57
C VAL A 792 23.99 -4.23 4.73
N THR A 793 24.83 -5.20 5.06
CA THR A 793 25.75 -5.07 6.19
C THR A 793 26.99 -5.94 6.02
N ASP A 794 28.11 -5.41 6.47
CA ASP A 794 29.40 -6.06 6.71
C ASP A 794 29.64 -6.35 8.21
N ASP A 795 28.69 -5.98 9.08
CA ASP A 795 28.85 -6.05 10.54
C ASP A 795 28.27 -7.37 11.09
N PRO A 796 29.10 -8.25 11.67
CA PRO A 796 28.64 -9.49 12.29
C PRO A 796 27.61 -9.27 13.42
N ALA A 797 27.66 -8.13 14.13
CA ALA A 797 26.68 -7.79 15.16
C ALA A 797 25.31 -7.50 14.56
N VAL A 798 25.26 -6.84 13.39
CA VAL A 798 24.03 -6.61 12.64
C VAL A 798 23.46 -7.93 12.12
N TYR A 799 24.30 -8.80 11.54
CA TYR A 799 23.88 -10.15 11.15
C TYR A 799 23.27 -10.92 12.33
N THR A 800 23.96 -10.94 13.47
CA THR A 800 23.51 -11.64 14.68
C THR A 800 22.21 -11.05 15.22
N LYS A 801 22.06 -9.72 15.18
CA LYS A 801 20.83 -9.02 15.55
C LYS A 801 19.65 -9.48 14.72
N TYR A 802 19.75 -9.48 13.39
CA TYR A 802 18.64 -9.88 12.50
C TYR A 802 18.37 -11.39 12.56
N SER A 803 19.41 -12.22 12.59
CA SER A 803 19.26 -13.68 12.66
C SER A 803 18.57 -14.15 13.94
N ASN A 804 18.74 -13.41 15.04
CA ASN A 804 18.14 -13.73 16.33
C ASN A 804 16.93 -12.85 16.70
N ASP A 805 16.45 -11.98 15.81
CA ASP A 805 15.29 -11.11 16.09
C ASP A 805 13.98 -11.91 15.96
N PRO A 806 13.27 -12.19 17.07
CA PRO A 806 12.06 -13.00 17.03
C PRO A 806 10.88 -12.27 16.37
N SER A 807 10.96 -10.95 16.15
CA SER A 807 9.89 -10.14 15.57
C SER A 807 9.84 -10.19 14.04
N ILE A 808 10.83 -10.82 13.39
CA ILE A 808 10.96 -10.91 11.94
C ILE A 808 11.03 -12.35 11.45
N ILE A 809 10.78 -12.53 10.16
CA ILE A 809 11.01 -13.76 9.40
C ILE A 809 12.09 -13.42 8.38
N ILE A 810 13.24 -14.08 8.46
CA ILE A 810 14.26 -13.97 7.42
C ILE A 810 13.72 -14.66 6.16
N ASN A 811 13.64 -13.91 5.06
CA ASN A 811 13.25 -14.43 3.77
C ASN A 811 14.44 -15.15 3.11
N PHE A 812 15.62 -14.51 3.12
CA PHE A 812 16.88 -15.08 2.64
C PHE A 812 18.07 -14.22 3.10
N PHE A 813 19.26 -14.83 3.06
CA PHE A 813 20.56 -14.17 3.11
C PHE A 813 21.18 -14.25 1.73
N GLU A 814 21.80 -13.17 1.29
CA GLU A 814 22.51 -13.12 0.03
C GLU A 814 23.89 -12.50 0.22
N GLU A 815 24.92 -13.23 -0.17
CA GLU A 815 26.29 -12.73 -0.21
C GLU A 815 26.45 -11.85 -1.46
N LEU A 816 26.72 -10.55 -1.25
CA LEU A 816 26.97 -9.61 -2.35
C LEU A 816 28.46 -9.60 -2.73
N THR A 817 29.33 -9.71 -1.72
CA THR A 817 30.78 -9.92 -1.79
C THR A 817 31.20 -10.75 -0.58
N ASP A 818 32.45 -11.22 -0.53
CA ASP A 818 33.02 -12.00 0.59
C ASP A 818 32.80 -11.34 1.98
N ASP A 819 32.68 -10.00 2.03
CA ASP A 819 32.53 -9.22 3.26
C ASP A 819 31.14 -8.56 3.42
N LEU A 820 30.25 -8.62 2.42
CA LEU A 820 28.96 -7.93 2.43
C LEU A 820 27.76 -8.86 2.26
N LEU A 821 26.82 -8.72 3.19
CA LEU A 821 25.59 -9.51 3.21
C LEU A 821 24.35 -8.63 3.02
N LEU A 822 23.48 -9.04 2.10
CA LEU A 822 22.12 -8.56 1.98
C LEU A 822 21.16 -9.49 2.75
N ILE A 823 20.58 -8.96 3.81
CA ILE A 823 19.58 -9.64 4.63
C ILE A 823 18.19 -9.18 4.17
N SER A 824 17.36 -10.11 3.68
CA SER A 824 15.96 -9.86 3.36
C SER A 824 15.07 -10.45 4.44
N TYR A 825 14.15 -9.65 5.00
CA TYR A 825 13.27 -10.10 6.07
C TYR A 825 11.89 -9.48 6.00
N THR A 826 10.94 -10.02 6.74
CA THR A 826 9.56 -9.51 6.85
C THR A 826 9.17 -9.45 8.32
N LYS A 827 8.61 -8.34 8.81
CA LYS A 827 8.11 -8.25 10.19
C LYS A 827 6.88 -9.15 10.37
N LYS A 828 6.86 -9.95 11.42
CA LYS A 828 5.72 -10.82 11.79
C LYS A 828 4.50 -9.96 12.12
N LYS A 829 3.29 -10.43 11.76
CA LYS A 829 2.03 -9.66 11.84
C LYS A 829 1.76 -9.17 13.28
N GLU A 830 2.13 -9.96 14.28
CA GLU A 830 1.92 -9.73 15.70
C GLU A 830 2.74 -8.55 16.26
N PHE A 831 3.85 -8.23 15.58
CA PHE A 831 4.83 -7.20 15.94
C PHE A 831 4.74 -5.97 15.05
N VAL A 832 3.85 -5.95 14.06
CA VAL A 832 3.68 -4.81 13.16
C VAL A 832 3.13 -3.62 13.93
N GLU A 833 3.73 -2.46 13.68
CA GLU A 833 3.31 -1.17 14.22
C GLU A 833 2.51 -0.42 13.14
N GLU A 834 1.51 0.33 13.59
CA GLU A 834 0.73 1.20 12.72
C GLU A 834 1.60 2.33 12.15
N HIS A 835 1.46 2.64 10.87
CA HIS A 835 2.03 3.86 10.31
C HIS A 835 1.33 5.10 10.90
N ASP A 836 2.09 6.17 11.17
CA ASP A 836 1.67 7.43 11.81
C ASP A 836 0.53 8.22 11.12
N SER A 837 0.08 7.73 9.97
CA SER A 837 -0.93 8.34 9.10
C SER A 837 -1.88 7.30 8.52
N SER A 838 -1.86 6.06 9.04
CA SER A 838 -2.78 5.02 8.61
C SER A 838 -4.14 5.16 9.29
N ASN A 839 -5.19 5.21 8.47
CA ASN A 839 -6.58 5.16 8.88
C ASN A 839 -7.40 4.48 7.77
N VAL A 840 -7.40 3.16 7.76
CA VAL A 840 -8.10 2.36 6.73
C VAL A 840 -9.61 2.65 6.66
N ILE A 841 -10.22 3.10 7.76
CA ILE A 841 -11.64 3.44 7.84
C ILE A 841 -11.99 4.53 6.82
N ILE A 842 -11.13 5.54 6.66
CA ILE A 842 -11.34 6.60 5.67
C ILE A 842 -11.36 6.05 4.24
N SER A 843 -10.36 5.27 3.83
CA SER A 843 -10.33 4.67 2.48
C SER A 843 -11.50 3.71 2.26
N LEU A 844 -11.90 2.98 3.32
CA LEU A 844 -13.03 2.06 3.29
C LEU A 844 -14.35 2.79 3.09
N TRP A 845 -14.58 3.93 3.75
CA TRP A 845 -15.76 4.77 3.51
C TRP A 845 -15.78 5.35 2.10
N THR A 846 -14.65 5.89 1.63
CA THR A 846 -14.53 6.41 0.26
C THR A 846 -14.88 5.35 -0.78
N THR A 847 -14.35 4.13 -0.65
CA THR A 847 -14.63 3.05 -1.62
C THR A 847 -16.05 2.51 -1.51
N SER A 848 -16.63 2.47 -0.31
CA SER A 848 -18.03 2.05 -0.10
C SER A 848 -19.01 3.02 -0.75
N ALA A 849 -18.84 4.33 -0.52
CA ALA A 849 -19.66 5.35 -1.17
C ALA A 849 -19.50 5.37 -2.70
N ALA A 850 -18.27 5.15 -3.21
CA ALA A 850 -18.02 5.02 -4.64
C ALA A 850 -18.74 3.82 -5.27
N ARG A 851 -18.75 2.66 -4.58
CA ARG A 851 -19.50 1.48 -5.02
C ARG A 851 -21.01 1.73 -5.04
N ILE A 852 -21.54 2.42 -4.03
CA ILE A 852 -22.97 2.77 -3.95
C ILE A 852 -23.36 3.69 -5.11
N HIS A 853 -22.52 4.68 -5.43
CA HIS A 853 -22.79 5.57 -6.57
C HIS A 853 -22.86 4.81 -7.90
N LEU A 854 -21.92 3.88 -8.14
CA LEU A 854 -21.98 3.01 -9.32
C LEU A 854 -23.20 2.07 -9.26
N LEU A 855 -23.52 1.50 -8.09
CA LEU A 855 -24.70 0.64 -7.89
C LEU A 855 -25.99 1.34 -8.32
N HIS A 856 -26.20 2.59 -7.92
CA HIS A 856 -27.39 3.36 -8.29
C HIS A 856 -27.49 3.54 -9.81
N ALA A 857 -26.38 3.83 -10.49
CA ALA A 857 -26.35 3.92 -11.95
C ALA A 857 -26.64 2.57 -12.62
N MET A 858 -26.09 1.47 -12.11
CA MET A 858 -26.37 0.12 -12.60
C MET A 858 -27.85 -0.23 -12.45
N GLN A 859 -28.45 0.05 -11.29
CA GLN A 859 -29.86 -0.19 -11.03
C GLN A 859 -30.75 0.65 -11.94
N GLN A 860 -30.39 1.92 -12.18
CA GLN A 860 -31.12 2.79 -13.11
C GLN A 860 -31.13 2.20 -14.53
N VAL A 861 -29.99 1.70 -15.01
CA VAL A 861 -29.89 1.02 -16.32
C VAL A 861 -30.75 -0.24 -16.35
N VAL A 862 -30.62 -1.14 -15.38
CA VAL A 862 -31.31 -2.44 -15.41
C VAL A 862 -32.82 -2.31 -15.18
N ARG A 863 -33.27 -1.28 -14.46
CA ARG A 863 -34.70 -1.01 -14.22
C ARG A 863 -35.38 -0.23 -15.34
N THR A 864 -34.61 0.37 -16.27
CA THR A 864 -35.19 1.01 -17.45
C THR A 864 -35.54 -0.03 -18.50
N PRO A 865 -36.76 -0.02 -19.07
CA PRO A 865 -37.16 -0.96 -20.11
C PRO A 865 -36.20 -0.99 -21.29
N ASP A 866 -36.02 -2.17 -21.88
CA ASP A 866 -35.20 -2.43 -23.08
C ASP A 866 -33.72 -2.03 -22.96
N CYS A 867 -33.24 -1.81 -21.74
CA CYS A 867 -31.84 -1.59 -21.43
C CYS A 867 -31.16 -2.88 -20.97
N THR A 868 -29.86 -3.01 -21.23
CA THR A 868 -29.06 -4.13 -20.74
C THR A 868 -27.69 -3.64 -20.31
N LEU A 869 -27.35 -3.86 -19.05
CA LEU A 869 -26.01 -3.60 -18.53
C LEU A 869 -25.05 -4.67 -19.04
N LEU A 870 -23.95 -4.26 -19.68
CA LEU A 870 -22.99 -5.18 -20.31
C LEU A 870 -21.73 -5.35 -19.46
N TYR A 871 -21.20 -4.26 -18.91
CA TYR A 871 -19.92 -4.25 -18.20
C TYR A 871 -19.82 -3.10 -17.21
N THR A 872 -19.05 -3.28 -16.13
CA THR A 872 -18.64 -2.18 -15.25
C THR A 872 -17.14 -2.25 -14.93
N ASP A 873 -16.49 -1.11 -14.71
CA ASP A 873 -15.16 -1.02 -14.09
C ASP A 873 -15.03 0.24 -13.24
N THR A 874 -15.27 0.10 -11.93
CA THR A 874 -15.06 1.10 -10.87
C THR A 874 -15.89 2.39 -11.00
N ASP A 875 -15.62 3.19 -12.02
CA ASP A 875 -16.21 4.48 -12.35
C ASP A 875 -16.89 4.51 -13.72
N SER A 876 -16.86 3.39 -14.45
CA SER A 876 -17.48 3.28 -15.76
C SER A 876 -18.48 2.15 -15.89
N LEU A 877 -19.40 2.31 -16.83
CA LEU A 877 -20.30 1.28 -17.28
C LEU A 877 -20.49 1.29 -18.81
N ILE A 878 -20.67 0.09 -19.37
CA ILE A 878 -21.05 -0.13 -20.77
C ILE A 878 -22.42 -0.79 -20.76
N PHE A 879 -23.36 -0.23 -21.51
CA PHE A 879 -24.74 -0.72 -21.54
C PHE A 879 -25.38 -0.47 -22.90
N SER A 880 -26.34 -1.30 -23.25
CA SER A 880 -27.19 -1.11 -24.42
C SER A 880 -28.54 -0.52 -24.02
N HIS A 881 -29.10 0.37 -24.85
CA HIS A 881 -30.38 1.02 -24.60
C HIS A 881 -31.06 1.43 -25.93
N PRO A 882 -32.37 1.71 -25.94
CA PRO A 882 -33.05 2.29 -27.10
C PRO A 882 -32.47 3.67 -27.44
N THR A 883 -32.39 4.00 -28.73
CA THR A 883 -31.76 5.26 -29.19
C THR A 883 -32.39 6.51 -28.57
N ASP A 884 -33.71 6.51 -28.39
CA ASP A 884 -34.47 7.64 -27.87
C ASP A 884 -34.71 7.60 -26.35
N ASN A 885 -34.20 6.57 -25.66
CA ASN A 885 -34.42 6.37 -24.23
C ASN A 885 -33.12 5.97 -23.51
N CYS A 886 -32.18 6.92 -23.38
CA CYS A 886 -30.98 6.70 -22.58
C CYS A 886 -31.32 6.83 -21.08
N PRO A 887 -31.06 5.80 -20.25
CA PRO A 887 -31.38 5.84 -18.83
C PRO A 887 -30.52 6.82 -18.03
N LEU A 888 -29.33 7.18 -18.50
CA LEU A 888 -28.38 8.02 -17.77
C LEU A 888 -28.19 9.39 -18.44
N GLN A 889 -28.07 10.43 -17.62
CA GLN A 889 -27.85 11.80 -18.09
C GLN A 889 -26.35 12.14 -18.07
N LEU A 890 -25.89 12.77 -19.15
CA LEU A 890 -24.54 13.31 -19.26
C LEU A 890 -24.47 14.72 -18.68
N GLY A 891 -23.29 15.11 -18.20
CA GLY A 891 -23.07 16.47 -17.75
C GLY A 891 -21.58 16.79 -17.51
N PRO A 892 -21.22 18.08 -17.49
CA PRO A 892 -19.83 18.52 -17.42
C PRO A 892 -19.27 18.55 -15.99
N HIS A 893 -20.11 18.33 -14.97
CA HIS A 893 -19.73 18.53 -13.58
C HIS A 893 -19.16 17.29 -12.91
N LEU A 894 -18.53 17.52 -11.76
CA LEU A 894 -17.98 16.48 -10.91
C LEU A 894 -19.06 15.49 -10.44
N GLY A 895 -18.83 14.20 -10.69
CA GLY A 895 -19.78 13.13 -10.35
C GLY A 895 -20.87 12.88 -11.39
N GLU A 896 -20.93 13.67 -12.47
CA GLU A 896 -21.80 13.41 -13.62
C GLU A 896 -21.10 12.47 -14.63
N PHE A 897 -21.87 11.91 -15.55
CA PHE A 897 -21.37 11.00 -16.58
C PHE A 897 -20.88 11.76 -17.81
N THR A 898 -19.79 11.26 -18.40
CA THR A 898 -19.31 11.66 -19.73
C THR A 898 -19.27 10.45 -20.65
N ASP A 899 -19.57 10.64 -21.93
CA ASP A 899 -19.41 9.62 -22.97
C ASP A 899 -17.91 9.46 -23.29
N GLU A 900 -17.37 8.23 -23.16
CA GLU A 900 -15.96 7.93 -23.44
C GLU A 900 -15.64 8.00 -24.95
N TYR A 901 -16.64 7.74 -25.80
CA TYR A 901 -16.48 7.71 -27.26
C TYR A 901 -17.55 8.57 -27.97
N PRO A 902 -17.61 9.89 -27.72
CA PRO A 902 -18.69 10.76 -28.20
C PRO A 902 -18.75 10.85 -29.73
N ASP A 903 -17.61 10.69 -30.42
CA ASP A 903 -17.50 10.79 -31.88
C ASP A 903 -17.77 9.45 -32.60
N PHE A 904 -18.03 8.37 -31.85
CA PHE A 904 -18.18 7.03 -32.40
C PHE A 904 -19.54 6.42 -32.06
N LYS A 905 -19.96 5.50 -32.93
CA LYS A 905 -21.06 4.57 -32.69
C LYS A 905 -20.46 3.20 -32.37
N ILE A 906 -20.73 2.67 -31.18
CA ILE A 906 -20.29 1.32 -30.80
C ILE A 906 -21.26 0.30 -31.41
N LEU A 907 -20.75 -0.59 -32.27
CA LEU A 907 -21.52 -1.60 -33.01
C LEU A 907 -21.51 -2.95 -32.29
N GLU A 908 -20.36 -3.34 -31.73
CA GLU A 908 -20.20 -4.58 -30.98
C GLU A 908 -19.38 -4.36 -29.72
N TYR A 909 -19.76 -5.07 -28.68
CA TYR A 909 -19.04 -5.22 -27.43
C TYR A 909 -18.73 -6.70 -27.21
N CYS A 910 -17.49 -7.01 -26.81
CA CYS A 910 -17.05 -8.35 -26.46
C CYS A 910 -16.15 -8.32 -25.22
N SER A 911 -16.31 -9.26 -24.28
CA SER A 911 -15.48 -9.38 -23.08
C SER A 911 -15.11 -10.82 -22.77
N GLY A 912 -13.83 -11.01 -22.48
CA GLY A 912 -13.27 -12.26 -21.97
C GLY A 912 -13.16 -12.29 -20.45
N GLY A 913 -13.78 -11.34 -19.74
CA GLY A 913 -13.72 -11.24 -18.28
C GLY A 913 -13.38 -9.85 -17.76
N ALA A 914 -13.11 -9.76 -16.45
CA ALA A 914 -12.78 -8.50 -15.82
C ALA A 914 -11.47 -7.90 -16.40
N LYS A 915 -11.56 -6.64 -16.83
CA LYS A 915 -10.48 -5.83 -17.45
C LYS A 915 -9.95 -6.43 -18.76
N GLN A 916 -10.82 -7.14 -19.47
CA GLN A 916 -10.55 -7.83 -20.73
C GLN A 916 -11.76 -7.63 -21.65
N TYR A 917 -11.71 -6.63 -22.53
CA TYR A 917 -12.81 -6.34 -23.46
C TYR A 917 -12.34 -5.69 -24.75
N GLY A 918 -13.15 -5.83 -25.79
CA GLY A 918 -12.98 -5.18 -27.07
C GLY A 918 -14.27 -4.51 -27.55
N LEU A 919 -14.11 -3.46 -28.35
CA LEU A 919 -15.19 -2.71 -28.97
C LEU A 919 -14.94 -2.65 -30.48
N LYS A 920 -16.00 -2.87 -31.27
CA LYS A 920 -16.04 -2.54 -32.70
C LYS A 920 -16.89 -1.29 -32.86
N MET A 921 -16.32 -0.25 -33.47
CA MET A 921 -16.92 1.07 -33.52
C MET A 921 -16.84 1.66 -34.92
N GLU A 922 -17.68 2.65 -35.20
CA GLU A 922 -17.71 3.40 -36.45
C GLU A 922 -17.72 4.89 -36.14
N LYS A 923 -16.95 5.70 -36.88
CA LYS A 923 -16.92 7.15 -36.67
C LYS A 923 -18.18 7.77 -37.25
N LYS A 924 -18.88 8.63 -36.49
CA LYS A 924 -20.17 9.21 -36.89
C LYS A 924 -20.12 9.99 -38.22
N ASP A 925 -19.01 10.70 -38.47
CA ASP A 925 -18.78 11.54 -39.66
C ASP A 925 -17.57 11.08 -40.49
N GLY A 926 -17.20 9.79 -40.42
CA GLY A 926 -16.03 9.26 -41.12
C GLY A 926 -16.26 8.98 -42.61
N PRO A 927 -15.28 9.21 -43.50
CA PRO A 927 -15.37 8.70 -44.86
C PRO A 927 -15.29 7.17 -44.82
N ASN A 928 -16.23 6.50 -45.49
CA ASN A 928 -16.25 5.05 -45.80
C ASN A 928 -16.72 4.05 -44.74
N ASN A 929 -17.33 4.46 -43.61
CA ASN A 929 -17.92 3.50 -42.65
C ASN A 929 -16.94 2.40 -42.15
N GLU A 930 -15.63 2.67 -42.16
CA GLU A 930 -14.63 1.67 -41.78
C GLU A 930 -14.66 1.41 -40.27
N PRO A 931 -14.67 0.13 -39.84
CA PRO A 931 -14.71 -0.20 -38.43
C PRO A 931 -13.37 0.09 -37.73
N VAL A 932 -13.44 0.79 -36.60
CA VAL A 932 -12.34 1.02 -35.67
C VAL A 932 -12.47 0.05 -34.50
N PHE A 933 -11.35 -0.55 -34.10
CA PHE A 933 -11.34 -1.53 -33.01
C PHE A 933 -10.57 -1.00 -31.81
N VAL A 934 -11.15 -1.20 -30.62
CA VAL A 934 -10.47 -1.00 -29.33
C VAL A 934 -10.35 -2.36 -28.67
N LEU A 935 -9.18 -2.65 -28.12
CA LEU A 935 -8.96 -3.85 -27.30
C LEU A 935 -8.26 -3.44 -26.01
N LYS A 936 -8.78 -3.86 -24.87
CA LYS A 936 -8.18 -3.66 -23.55
C LYS A 936 -8.00 -5.02 -22.89
N VAL A 937 -6.75 -5.48 -22.76
CA VAL A 937 -6.39 -6.74 -22.10
C VAL A 937 -5.38 -6.46 -21.00
N ARG A 938 -5.83 -6.50 -19.74
CA ARG A 938 -4.97 -6.23 -18.58
C ARG A 938 -3.78 -7.18 -18.54
N GLY A 939 -2.59 -6.60 -18.39
CA GLY A 939 -1.35 -7.36 -18.23
C GLY A 939 -0.64 -7.69 -19.54
N MET A 940 -1.20 -7.35 -20.70
CA MET A 940 -0.55 -7.48 -22.00
C MET A 940 -0.36 -6.11 -22.64
N THR A 941 0.83 -5.86 -23.17
CA THR A 941 1.10 -4.66 -23.95
C THR A 941 0.67 -4.94 -25.39
N LEU A 942 -0.25 -4.14 -25.92
CA LEU A 942 -0.75 -4.24 -27.30
C LEU A 942 0.14 -3.39 -28.22
N ASN A 943 1.41 -3.78 -28.32
CA ASN A 943 2.35 -3.15 -29.25
C ASN A 943 2.06 -3.59 -30.69
N TRP A 944 2.73 -2.97 -31.65
CA TRP A 944 2.51 -3.22 -33.07
C TRP A 944 2.68 -4.70 -33.42
N ASP A 945 3.71 -5.36 -32.91
CA ASP A 945 3.98 -6.79 -33.13
C ASP A 945 2.88 -7.71 -32.57
N ALA A 946 2.45 -7.47 -31.32
CA ALA A 946 1.39 -8.27 -30.68
C ALA A 946 0.09 -8.23 -31.49
N ILE A 947 -0.26 -7.06 -32.03
CA ILE A 947 -1.47 -6.86 -32.83
C ILE A 947 -1.28 -7.44 -34.24
N ASN A 948 -0.21 -7.08 -34.93
CA ASN A 948 -0.07 -7.34 -36.37
C ASN A 948 0.51 -8.73 -36.68
N ASN A 949 1.43 -9.24 -35.89
CA ASN A 949 2.13 -10.49 -36.20
C ASN A 949 1.75 -11.65 -35.27
N GLN A 950 1.31 -11.36 -34.04
CA GLN A 950 1.05 -12.39 -33.02
C GLN A 950 -0.45 -12.64 -32.75
N GLY A 951 -1.34 -12.05 -33.54
CA GLY A 951 -2.76 -12.40 -33.56
C GLY A 951 -3.57 -11.87 -32.37
N MET A 952 -3.10 -10.89 -31.60
CA MET A 952 -3.87 -10.26 -30.52
C MET A 952 -4.75 -9.11 -31.05
N ARG A 953 -5.79 -9.46 -31.84
CA ARG A 953 -6.72 -8.52 -32.51
C ARG A 953 -8.14 -8.72 -31.99
N TYR A 954 -9.06 -7.80 -32.30
CA TYR A 954 -10.46 -7.90 -31.86
C TYR A 954 -11.14 -9.20 -32.31
N GLU A 955 -11.00 -9.58 -33.59
CA GLU A 955 -11.69 -10.75 -34.14
C GLU A 955 -11.19 -12.07 -33.51
N SER A 956 -9.88 -12.24 -33.36
CA SER A 956 -9.31 -13.41 -32.68
C SER A 956 -9.64 -13.43 -31.19
N PHE A 957 -9.65 -12.27 -30.52
CA PHE A 957 -10.12 -12.14 -29.14
C PHE A 957 -11.57 -12.59 -29.01
N LYS A 958 -12.45 -12.10 -29.89
CA LYS A 958 -13.87 -12.44 -29.94
C LYS A 958 -14.08 -13.93 -30.18
N GLU A 959 -13.38 -14.50 -31.16
CA GLU A 959 -13.38 -15.95 -31.40
C GLU A 959 -13.05 -16.73 -30.12
N LYS A 960 -11.99 -16.35 -29.39
CA LYS A 960 -11.65 -17.04 -28.13
C LYS A 960 -12.73 -16.91 -27.06
N VAL A 961 -13.41 -15.77 -26.97
CA VAL A 961 -14.54 -15.60 -26.05
C VAL A 961 -15.72 -16.51 -26.42
N PHE A 962 -16.00 -16.68 -27.71
CA PHE A 962 -17.06 -17.57 -28.18
C PHE A 962 -16.71 -19.03 -27.88
N ASN A 963 -15.51 -19.47 -28.26
CA ASN A 963 -15.09 -20.86 -28.04
C ASN A 963 -15.04 -21.19 -26.53
N PHE A 964 -14.67 -20.22 -25.68
CA PHE A 964 -14.75 -20.38 -24.21
C PHE A 964 -16.16 -20.76 -23.72
N THR A 965 -17.22 -20.27 -24.35
CA THR A 965 -18.61 -20.65 -24.00
C THR A 965 -18.99 -22.06 -24.47
N GLU A 966 -18.22 -22.63 -25.39
CA GLU A 966 -18.42 -23.99 -25.92
C GLU A 966 -17.54 -25.04 -25.22
N GLY A 967 -16.61 -24.61 -24.36
CA GLY A 967 -15.73 -25.48 -23.58
C GLY A 967 -14.42 -25.89 -24.29
N ASP A 968 -14.16 -25.39 -25.49
CA ASP A 968 -12.92 -25.59 -26.24
C ASP A 968 -12.23 -24.25 -26.44
N TYR A 969 -10.95 -24.09 -26.09
CA TYR A 969 -10.27 -22.84 -26.38
C TYR A 969 -8.74 -22.99 -26.41
N ASP A 970 -8.17 -22.68 -27.58
CA ASP A 970 -6.73 -22.47 -27.72
C ASP A 970 -6.33 -21.06 -27.26
N PRO A 971 -5.28 -20.92 -26.44
CA PRO A 971 -4.79 -19.63 -26.02
C PRO A 971 -4.12 -18.84 -27.14
N ILE A 972 -4.17 -17.51 -27.04
CA ILE A 972 -3.28 -16.63 -27.83
C ILE A 972 -1.97 -16.46 -27.06
N ILE A 973 -0.84 -16.80 -27.69
CA ILE A 973 0.48 -16.68 -27.08
C ILE A 973 1.17 -15.45 -27.66
N VAL A 974 1.52 -14.49 -26.80
CA VAL A 974 2.27 -13.28 -27.17
C VAL A 974 3.66 -13.32 -26.55
N SER A 975 4.68 -13.28 -27.38
CA SER A 975 6.10 -13.21 -27.05
C SER A 975 6.61 -11.78 -27.12
N TYR A 976 7.21 -11.29 -26.02
CA TYR A 976 7.91 -10.02 -25.96
C TYR A 976 9.41 -10.32 -25.94
N PRO A 977 10.14 -10.16 -27.06
CA PRO A 977 11.53 -10.60 -27.16
C PRO A 977 12.48 -9.84 -26.23
N ASN A 978 12.22 -8.55 -26.00
CA ASN A 978 13.12 -7.64 -25.28
C ASN A 978 12.54 -7.19 -23.93
N PHE A 979 12.27 -8.12 -23.01
CA PHE A 979 11.73 -7.79 -21.70
C PHE A 979 12.83 -7.61 -20.66
N LEU A 980 12.92 -6.42 -20.06
CA LEU A 980 13.89 -6.09 -19.01
C LEU A 980 13.59 -6.85 -17.72
N ARG A 981 14.61 -7.50 -17.17
CA ARG A 981 14.58 -8.18 -15.88
C ARG A 981 15.66 -7.61 -14.95
N PRO A 982 15.30 -6.66 -14.07
CA PRO A 982 16.20 -6.22 -13.02
C PRO A 982 16.36 -7.29 -11.95
N SER A 983 17.58 -7.39 -11.41
CA SER A 983 17.94 -8.20 -10.26
C SER A 983 18.68 -7.32 -9.26
N VAL A 984 18.01 -6.94 -8.15
CA VAL A 984 18.68 -6.23 -7.05
C VAL A 984 19.70 -7.15 -6.39
N LYS A 985 19.41 -8.45 -6.34
CA LYS A 985 20.33 -9.50 -5.87
C LYS A 985 21.66 -9.42 -6.60
N ASP A 986 21.63 -9.46 -7.93
CA ASP A 986 22.83 -9.52 -8.75
C ASP A 986 23.36 -8.11 -9.14
N GLY A 987 22.71 -7.04 -8.67
CA GLY A 987 23.00 -5.66 -9.09
C GLY A 987 22.96 -5.46 -10.60
N SER A 988 22.14 -6.23 -11.33
CA SER A 988 22.20 -6.29 -12.79
C SER A 988 20.83 -6.16 -13.45
N VAL A 989 20.86 -5.78 -14.72
CA VAL A 989 19.68 -5.79 -15.60
C VAL A 989 20.00 -6.68 -16.79
N THR A 990 19.08 -7.59 -17.09
CA THR A 990 19.18 -8.51 -18.23
C THR A 990 17.98 -8.36 -19.15
N THR A 991 18.19 -8.57 -20.45
CA THR A 991 17.12 -8.68 -21.42
C THR A 991 16.84 -10.15 -21.71
N LEU A 992 15.57 -10.55 -21.53
CA LEU A 992 15.08 -11.91 -21.77
C LEU A 992 13.71 -11.89 -22.47
N PRO A 993 13.41 -12.87 -23.35
CA PRO A 993 12.07 -13.03 -23.86
C PRO A 993 11.04 -13.32 -22.76
N LEU A 994 9.88 -12.66 -22.82
CA LEU A 994 8.73 -12.92 -21.96
C LEU A 994 7.56 -13.40 -22.81
N LYS A 995 7.08 -14.63 -22.56
CA LYS A 995 5.84 -15.13 -23.16
C LYS A 995 4.67 -14.89 -22.21
N LYS A 996 3.58 -14.35 -22.73
CA LYS A 996 2.29 -14.21 -22.05
C LYS A 996 1.23 -15.01 -22.80
N ILE A 997 0.34 -15.63 -22.04
CA ILE A 997 -0.73 -16.48 -22.57
C ILE A 997 -2.04 -15.78 -22.26
N TYR A 998 -2.81 -15.46 -23.30
CA TYR A 998 -4.16 -14.95 -23.18
C TYR A 998 -5.17 -16.09 -23.24
N LYS A 999 -6.08 -16.11 -22.26
CA LYS A 999 -7.23 -17.01 -22.15
C LYS A 999 -8.39 -16.20 -21.55
N PRO A 1000 -9.60 -16.27 -22.11
CA PRO A 1000 -10.79 -15.75 -21.44
C PRO A 1000 -10.89 -16.34 -20.03
N TYR A 1001 -11.25 -15.51 -19.06
CA TYR A 1001 -11.38 -15.89 -17.66
C TYR A 1001 -12.52 -15.11 -16.99
N VAL A 1002 -13.65 -15.79 -16.77
CA VAL A 1002 -14.85 -15.22 -16.16
C VAL A 1002 -15.03 -15.74 -14.72
N GLY A 1003 -14.09 -15.37 -13.85
CA GLY A 1003 -14.11 -15.80 -12.46
C GLY A 1003 -15.10 -15.05 -11.55
N LYS A 1004 -16.19 -14.47 -12.06
CA LYS A 1004 -17.10 -13.61 -11.27
C LYS A 1004 -18.59 -13.98 -11.33
N GLY A 1005 -18.92 -15.06 -12.02
CA GLY A 1005 -20.29 -15.56 -12.13
C GLY A 1005 -20.31 -16.87 -12.92
N VAL A 1006 -21.50 -17.25 -13.36
CA VAL A 1006 -21.73 -18.42 -14.22
C VAL A 1006 -22.20 -17.93 -15.59
N VAL A 1007 -21.47 -18.31 -16.64
CA VAL A 1007 -21.80 -17.90 -18.01
C VAL A 1007 -22.92 -18.78 -18.54
N ARG A 1008 -23.97 -18.17 -19.07
CA ARG A 1008 -25.00 -18.86 -19.87
C ARG A 1008 -24.61 -18.79 -21.36
N PRO A 1009 -24.29 -19.93 -22.01
CA PRO A 1009 -23.86 -19.95 -23.41
C PRO A 1009 -24.88 -19.35 -24.40
N SER A 1010 -26.18 -19.59 -24.21
CA SER A 1010 -27.20 -19.20 -25.20
C SER A 1010 -27.31 -17.70 -25.45
N ASP A 1011 -27.07 -16.86 -24.44
CA ASP A 1011 -27.26 -15.41 -24.50
C ASP A 1011 -26.02 -14.62 -24.04
N PHE A 1012 -24.93 -15.30 -23.74
CA PHE A 1012 -23.67 -14.76 -23.21
C PHE A 1012 -23.80 -14.02 -21.87
N SER A 1013 -24.91 -14.18 -21.13
CA SER A 1013 -25.07 -13.53 -19.83
C SER A 1013 -24.14 -14.15 -18.78
N VAL A 1014 -23.72 -13.32 -17.82
CA VAL A 1014 -22.95 -13.74 -16.64
C VAL A 1014 -23.87 -13.66 -15.44
N LEU A 1015 -24.40 -14.80 -15.03
CA LEU A 1015 -25.31 -14.93 -13.91
C LEU A 1015 -24.55 -14.83 -12.58
N ASP A 1016 -25.12 -14.13 -11.61
CA ASP A 1016 -24.55 -14.04 -10.27
C ASP A 1016 -24.52 -15.41 -9.59
N PHE A 1017 -23.50 -15.66 -8.76
CA PHE A 1017 -23.48 -16.84 -7.91
C PHE A 1017 -24.68 -16.83 -6.96
N GLY A 1018 -25.57 -17.81 -7.10
CA GLY A 1018 -26.82 -17.85 -6.35
C GLY A 1018 -28.07 -17.44 -7.14
N PHE A 1019 -27.94 -17.14 -8.44
CA PHE A 1019 -29.08 -16.94 -9.35
C PHE A 1019 -30.08 -18.09 -9.26
N ILE A 1020 -31.38 -17.77 -9.26
CA ILE A 1020 -32.47 -18.74 -9.23
C ILE A 1020 -33.33 -18.49 -10.46
N ASN A 1021 -33.54 -19.54 -11.26
CA ASN A 1021 -34.54 -19.51 -12.33
C ASN A 1021 -35.92 -19.66 -11.66
N LEU A 1022 -36.70 -18.57 -11.62
CA LEU A 1022 -38.01 -18.50 -10.95
C LEU A 1022 -39.15 -18.91 -11.86
#